data_AF-A0A944V1V0-F1
#
_entry.id   AF-A0A944V1V0-F1
#
_cell.length_a   1.000
_cell.length_b   1.000
_cell.length_c   1.000
_cell.angle_alpha   90.00
_cell.angle_beta   90.00
_cell.angle_gamma   90.00
#
_symmetry.space_group_name_H-M   'P 1'
#
loop_
_entity.id
_entity.type
_entity.pdbx_description
1 polymer ?
#
loop_
_entity_poly.entity_id
_entity_poly.type
_entity_poly.pdbx_seq_one_letter_code
_entity_poly.pdbx_strand_id
1 'polypeptide(L)'
;MKKGLVVLVLFALALTLSAQTSIATTDNFMAPKVNPAAIGVGNASGISFIGNYDEDGVFEDYYSLIIGGDNVSYVLDRVMDDNYHRLAMNSLKSDFLPNVYFGLSWDWKNKHFKQGDIEESILIRPNDYLSMGAVVKGFFDDKTTYDFGIAVRPVFFESKWTDKLTISADTNYDRENFSKPVVGVQTEILDGIKLGGSYNMENETIGIDFGISFGNFGIGSGISADTENEFSHGQYYLSASEKAFKTIIGTQKNYFLDYKLTGEIVEKNPVQKFGPFKVVMSKGKTLSGLIKEIEKLKKDENVKGLVFKSSNFSAKFAQRAELKKAFLDFKSAGKSIVFYYEGISGANYAFAASIADQIYLNPIGSIDLKGISVNMPYFKDLLDTLGVDVINLKSHDYKTAGNSISESNMTDAERETYEALLDDLFDEIVMMIKEGRGEKLTKSVEQLIDEGPYWDAELAFELGLIDGVIYEDELEDKIKDNYQSAKIVEKYQNEVATTKWSKSKKDKVALIYAVGSIHSGEGTPGKSIGSVTTAKAIKQAREDKSVKGIIIRVDSGGGSALASDVIGREVELCKTGKNAKPVIVSMGGVAASGGYYIAAKADKIIAHPSTITGSIGVIGIFPIFERLYEKIHVNWNTVKKGKHADLYSTHRFPTEEEQKMGQESIKHFYDRFIGIVAEGRDLSKEDVHKIAQGRVWTGKKAFQLGLVDALGGMDLAVTEMKKMAELKHEVKLVEFEGDDDDNSFKIGMNASSFIPEGLKTVWDFGTKMKKFEGENILMILPVEPEIK
;
A
#
# COMPACT_ATOMS: atom_id res chain seq x y z
N MET A 1 12.94 20.06 52.32
CA MET A 1 13.67 19.01 51.57
C MET A 1 13.12 18.65 50.18
N LYS A 2 11.86 18.95 49.76
CA LYS A 2 11.35 18.51 48.44
C LYS A 2 11.49 19.47 47.24
N LYS A 3 11.91 20.74 47.42
CA LYS A 3 12.20 21.66 46.29
C LYS A 3 13.68 21.70 45.88
N GLY A 4 14.60 21.39 46.80
CA GLY A 4 16.04 21.39 46.51
C GLY A 4 16.49 20.25 45.59
N LEU A 5 15.82 19.08 45.62
CA LEU A 5 16.28 17.91 44.87
C LEU A 5 16.02 18.01 43.35
N VAL A 6 14.93 18.66 42.93
CA VAL A 6 14.63 18.88 41.50
C VAL A 6 15.58 19.93 40.91
N VAL A 7 15.91 20.98 41.67
CA VAL A 7 16.91 21.96 41.27
C VAL A 7 18.31 21.36 41.27
N LEU A 8 18.68 20.51 42.25
CA LEU A 8 19.98 19.82 42.23
C LEU A 8 20.14 18.83 41.07
N VAL A 9 19.07 18.19 40.58
CA VAL A 9 19.18 17.31 39.39
C VAL A 9 19.36 18.14 38.12
N LEU A 10 18.74 19.33 38.03
CA LEU A 10 19.00 20.27 36.94
C LEU A 10 20.38 20.93 37.03
N PHE A 11 20.88 21.21 38.24
CA PHE A 11 22.22 21.77 38.46
C PHE A 11 23.35 20.72 38.34
N ALA A 12 23.09 19.45 38.65
CA ALA A 12 24.05 18.36 38.43
C ALA A 12 24.18 17.95 36.95
N LEU A 13 23.30 18.48 36.09
CA LEU A 13 23.43 18.45 34.63
C LEU A 13 24.26 19.62 34.07
N ALA A 14 24.67 20.60 34.90
CA ALA A 14 25.45 21.78 34.50
C ALA A 14 26.97 21.51 34.48
N LEU A 15 27.38 20.44 33.80
CA LEU A 15 28.75 20.20 33.33
C LEU A 15 28.66 19.93 31.83
N THR A 16 28.72 20.99 31.04
CA THR A 16 28.28 21.01 29.63
C THR A 16 29.28 21.72 28.70
N LEU A 17 29.23 21.39 27.40
CA LEU A 17 29.84 22.02 26.20
C LEU A 17 28.82 21.83 25.03
N SER A 18 29.01 22.15 23.73
CA SER A 18 28.15 21.62 22.59
C SER A 18 28.98 21.14 21.43
N ALA A 19 28.60 19.98 20.91
CA ALA A 19 29.22 19.46 19.73
C ALA A 19 28.72 20.19 18.48
N GLN A 20 29.66 20.54 17.60
CA GLN A 20 29.37 21.00 16.24
C GLN A 20 28.86 19.81 15.40
N THR A 21 27.77 20.00 14.65
CA THR A 21 27.11 18.91 13.90
C THR A 21 27.75 18.63 12.54
N SER A 22 28.06 17.35 12.26
CA SER A 22 28.71 16.90 11.01
C SER A 22 27.80 16.91 9.77
N ILE A 23 28.34 17.30 8.61
CA ILE A 23 27.63 17.28 7.31
C ILE A 23 27.42 15.86 6.77
N ALA A 24 28.15 14.86 7.29
CA ALA A 24 27.98 13.46 6.91
C ALA A 24 26.89 12.75 7.74
N THR A 25 26.64 13.18 8.98
CA THR A 25 25.72 12.47 9.89
C THR A 25 24.33 13.10 9.98
N THR A 26 24.25 14.43 9.85
CA THR A 26 23.04 15.21 10.16
C THR A 26 21.91 14.98 9.16
N ASP A 27 20.96 14.11 9.51
CA ASP A 27 19.73 13.85 8.73
C ASP A 27 18.41 14.23 9.44
N ASN A 28 18.53 14.80 10.64
CA ASN A 28 17.43 15.30 11.47
C ASN A 28 16.97 16.71 11.03
N PHE A 29 16.28 17.45 11.90
CA PHE A 29 15.85 18.84 11.65
C PHE A 29 16.94 19.83 11.27
N MET A 30 18.22 19.56 11.57
CA MET A 30 19.34 20.39 11.13
C MET A 30 19.78 20.12 9.69
N ALA A 31 19.31 19.03 9.05
CA ALA A 31 19.64 18.69 7.66
C ALA A 31 19.45 19.87 6.66
N PRO A 32 18.36 20.66 6.70
CA PRO A 32 18.19 21.81 5.80
C PRO A 32 19.29 22.87 5.92
N LYS A 33 19.88 23.03 7.11
CA LYS A 33 20.96 24.01 7.39
C LYS A 33 22.37 23.45 7.14
N VAL A 34 22.55 22.16 7.40
CA VAL A 34 23.88 21.53 7.49
C VAL A 34 24.22 20.75 6.21
N ASN A 35 23.27 20.02 5.63
CA ASN A 35 23.43 19.31 4.37
C ASN A 35 22.04 19.06 3.72
N PRO A 36 21.57 19.95 2.83
CA PRO A 36 20.25 19.83 2.19
C PRO A 36 19.96 18.47 1.54
N ALA A 37 20.98 17.74 1.06
CA ALA A 37 20.80 16.39 0.52
C ALA A 37 20.20 15.42 1.54
N ALA A 38 20.54 15.58 2.82
CA ALA A 38 20.11 14.70 3.91
C ALA A 38 18.59 14.77 4.19
N ILE A 39 17.87 15.81 3.73
CA ILE A 39 16.40 15.86 3.72
C ILE A 39 15.81 14.59 3.06
N GLY A 40 16.47 14.07 2.01
CA GLY A 40 16.02 12.86 1.29
C GLY A 40 16.08 11.55 2.11
N VAL A 41 16.76 11.55 3.25
CA VAL A 41 16.72 10.44 4.24
C VAL A 41 15.33 10.36 4.88
N GLY A 42 14.69 11.52 5.11
CA GLY A 42 13.30 11.62 5.58
C GLY A 42 13.12 11.65 7.11
N ASN A 43 14.16 11.94 7.88
CA ASN A 43 14.09 12.16 9.34
C ASN A 43 13.83 13.63 9.73
N ALA A 44 13.78 14.55 8.76
CA ALA A 44 13.68 16.00 8.97
C ALA A 44 12.25 16.57 8.91
N SER A 45 11.20 15.74 8.80
CA SER A 45 9.82 16.26 8.64
C SER A 45 9.15 16.60 9.98
N GLY A 46 8.48 17.76 10.03
CA GLY A 46 7.90 18.37 11.23
C GLY A 46 8.35 19.82 11.46
N ILE A 47 8.42 20.26 12.71
CA ILE A 47 8.82 21.62 13.10
C ILE A 47 9.92 21.54 14.17
N SER A 48 10.94 22.41 14.08
CA SER A 48 11.94 22.59 15.14
C SER A 48 12.21 24.07 15.39
N PHE A 49 12.29 24.44 16.66
CA PHE A 49 12.81 25.72 17.13
C PHE A 49 14.19 25.49 17.75
N ILE A 50 15.12 26.41 17.54
CA ILE A 50 16.48 26.38 18.11
C ILE A 50 16.79 27.78 18.60
N GLY A 51 17.19 27.94 19.86
CA GLY A 51 17.60 29.23 20.42
C GLY A 51 19.02 29.18 20.98
N ASN A 52 19.64 30.34 21.09
CA ASN A 52 20.98 30.50 21.66
C ASN A 52 20.92 31.16 23.05
N TYR A 53 21.98 31.01 23.85
CA TYR A 53 22.14 31.67 25.14
C TYR A 53 23.60 31.94 25.48
N ASP A 54 23.87 32.97 26.29
CA ASP A 54 25.22 33.35 26.71
C ASP A 54 25.70 32.61 27.98
N GLU A 55 26.86 33.01 28.52
CA GLU A 55 27.48 32.42 29.71
C GLU A 55 26.64 32.58 30.99
N ASP A 56 25.86 33.66 31.08
CA ASP A 56 24.91 33.94 32.16
C ASP A 56 23.58 33.15 31.98
N GLY A 57 23.42 32.45 30.86
CA GLY A 57 22.20 31.73 30.49
C GLY A 57 21.07 32.65 30.00
N VAL A 58 21.40 33.89 29.61
CA VAL A 58 20.44 34.83 29.02
C VAL A 58 20.21 34.44 27.56
N PHE A 59 18.94 34.37 27.15
CA PHE A 59 18.58 34.07 25.77
C PHE A 59 18.93 35.23 24.84
N GLU A 60 19.70 34.94 23.79
CA GLU A 60 20.03 35.90 22.74
C GLU A 60 18.83 36.12 21.79
N ASP A 61 18.74 37.27 21.12
CA ASP A 61 17.84 37.44 19.93
C ASP A 61 18.47 36.77 18.69
N TYR A 62 18.91 35.52 18.87
CA TYR A 62 19.40 34.64 17.82
C TYR A 62 18.69 33.28 17.91
N TYR A 63 17.82 32.99 16.94
CA TYR A 63 17.08 31.73 16.88
C TYR A 63 16.79 31.24 15.45
N SER A 64 16.57 29.94 15.33
CA SER A 64 16.12 29.24 14.12
C SER A 64 14.70 28.70 14.29
N LEU A 65 13.85 28.91 13.29
CA LEU A 65 12.62 28.16 13.08
C LEU A 65 12.74 27.33 11.80
N ILE A 66 12.60 26.01 11.93
CA ILE A 66 12.68 25.05 10.83
C ILE A 66 11.31 24.40 10.64
N ILE A 67 10.80 24.44 9.43
CA ILE A 67 9.57 23.75 8.99
C ILE A 67 9.98 22.76 7.92
N GLY A 68 10.11 21.49 8.29
CA GLY A 68 10.60 20.42 7.44
C GLY A 68 9.50 19.54 6.86
N GLY A 69 9.67 19.13 5.61
CA GLY A 69 8.83 18.15 4.93
C GLY A 69 9.67 17.08 4.22
N ASP A 70 9.01 16.04 3.72
CA ASP A 70 9.64 14.81 3.16
C ASP A 70 10.65 15.01 2.00
N ASN A 71 10.63 16.16 1.33
CA ASN A 71 11.54 16.51 0.23
C ASN A 71 11.95 17.99 0.18
N VAL A 72 11.23 18.88 0.88
CA VAL A 72 11.43 20.34 0.90
C VAL A 72 11.30 20.80 2.35
N SER A 73 12.17 21.70 2.77
CA SER A 73 12.19 22.29 4.11
C SER A 73 12.45 23.80 4.01
N TYR A 74 11.89 24.55 4.93
CA TYR A 74 12.11 25.99 5.07
C TYR A 74 12.76 26.28 6.42
N VAL A 75 13.73 27.21 6.43
CA VAL A 75 14.38 27.72 7.64
C VAL A 75 14.24 29.24 7.67
N LEU A 76 13.94 29.76 8.85
CA LEU A 76 14.06 31.17 9.21
C LEU A 76 15.08 31.27 10.35
N ASP A 77 16.22 31.90 10.10
CA ASP A 77 17.22 32.26 11.10
C ASP A 77 17.11 33.76 11.38
N ARG A 78 16.68 34.14 12.59
CA ARG A 78 16.69 35.54 13.02
C ARG A 78 17.95 35.80 13.82
N VAL A 79 18.76 36.76 13.38
CA VAL A 79 20.00 37.21 14.00
C VAL A 79 19.86 38.70 14.30
N MET A 80 19.55 39.05 15.54
CA MET A 80 19.22 40.43 15.94
C MET A 80 18.07 40.99 15.06
N ASP A 81 18.28 42.12 14.37
CA ASP A 81 17.29 42.73 13.47
C ASP A 81 17.18 42.03 12.09
N ASP A 82 18.16 41.18 11.73
CA ASP A 82 18.22 40.52 10.43
C ASP A 82 17.53 39.16 10.42
N ASN A 83 16.85 38.86 9.31
CA ASN A 83 16.21 37.58 9.06
C ASN A 83 16.92 36.93 7.86
N TYR A 84 17.43 35.73 8.03
CA TYR A 84 17.98 34.90 6.98
C TYR A 84 16.98 33.77 6.71
N HIS A 85 16.76 33.49 5.44
CA HIS A 85 15.74 32.56 4.99
C HIS A 85 16.38 31.53 4.08
N ARG A 86 16.04 30.25 4.27
CA ARG A 86 16.50 29.16 3.40
C ARG A 86 15.31 28.34 2.93
N LEU A 87 15.27 28.04 1.64
CA LEU A 87 14.41 27.01 1.06
C LEU A 87 15.30 25.86 0.57
N ALA A 88 15.35 24.77 1.33
CA ALA A 88 16.18 23.60 1.05
C ALA A 88 15.33 22.47 0.46
N MET A 89 15.86 21.76 -0.54
CA MET A 89 15.17 20.65 -1.20
C MET A 89 16.12 19.50 -1.55
N ASN A 90 15.65 18.26 -1.45
CA ASN A 90 16.33 17.11 -2.03
C ASN A 90 15.95 17.01 -3.52
N SER A 91 16.94 17.01 -4.42
CA SER A 91 16.68 17.13 -5.85
C SER A 91 16.43 15.80 -6.57
N LEU A 92 16.79 14.64 -6.00
CA LEU A 92 16.72 13.33 -6.66
C LEU A 92 16.52 12.16 -5.67
N LYS A 93 15.27 11.69 -5.48
CA LYS A 93 15.00 10.31 -4.99
C LYS A 93 15.17 9.31 -6.14
N SER A 94 16.40 9.12 -6.59
CA SER A 94 16.73 8.19 -7.69
C SER A 94 16.76 6.74 -7.22
N ASP A 95 15.87 5.93 -7.78
CA ASP A 95 15.82 4.48 -7.58
C ASP A 95 17.03 3.74 -8.22
N PHE A 96 17.89 4.44 -8.97
CA PHE A 96 19.11 3.91 -9.60
C PHE A 96 20.34 3.99 -8.68
N LEU A 97 20.41 5.03 -7.82
CA LEU A 97 21.46 5.21 -6.83
C LEU A 97 20.85 5.23 -5.41
N PRO A 98 20.31 4.11 -4.92
CA PRO A 98 19.91 4.04 -3.52
C PRO A 98 21.13 4.37 -2.65
N ASN A 99 20.97 5.37 -1.80
CA ASN A 99 21.98 5.91 -0.87
C ASN A 99 22.98 6.93 -1.46
N VAL A 100 22.71 7.47 -2.64
CA VAL A 100 23.23 8.78 -3.06
C VAL A 100 22.08 9.77 -3.02
N TYR A 101 22.28 10.89 -2.34
CA TYR A 101 21.31 11.96 -2.21
C TYR A 101 21.95 13.25 -2.72
N PHE A 102 21.16 14.04 -3.44
CA PHE A 102 21.53 15.39 -3.89
C PHE A 102 20.58 16.39 -3.27
N GLY A 103 21.07 17.56 -2.90
CA GLY A 103 20.27 18.64 -2.34
C GLY A 103 20.69 20.00 -2.86
N LEU A 104 19.73 20.91 -2.89
CA LEU A 104 19.90 22.30 -3.28
C LEU A 104 19.25 23.17 -2.21
N SER A 105 19.82 24.32 -1.89
CA SER A 105 19.10 25.38 -1.18
C SER A 105 19.11 26.69 -1.94
N TRP A 106 18.11 27.53 -1.65
CA TRP A 106 18.09 28.94 -2.00
C TRP A 106 18.06 29.75 -0.70
N ASP A 107 19.07 30.57 -0.50
CA ASP A 107 19.35 31.29 0.73
C ASP A 107 19.25 32.81 0.49
N TRP A 108 18.44 33.54 1.25
CA TRP A 108 18.27 34.98 1.06
C TRP A 108 18.13 35.76 2.37
N LYS A 109 18.54 37.03 2.35
CA LYS A 109 18.47 37.93 3.50
C LYS A 109 17.27 38.86 3.43
N ASN A 110 16.55 39.00 4.54
CA ASN A 110 15.36 39.82 4.75
C ASN A 110 14.37 39.67 3.56
N LYS A 111 13.95 40.78 2.97
CA LYS A 111 13.00 40.80 1.84
C LYS A 111 13.69 40.65 0.48
N HIS A 112 15.00 40.44 0.44
CA HIS A 112 15.81 40.48 -0.79
C HIS A 112 15.93 39.12 -1.49
N PHE A 113 14.78 38.46 -1.74
CA PHE A 113 14.72 37.12 -2.34
C PHE A 113 15.54 36.97 -3.64
N LYS A 114 15.69 38.04 -4.44
CA LYS A 114 16.45 38.04 -5.70
C LYS A 114 17.98 38.18 -5.54
N GLN A 115 18.46 38.49 -4.34
CA GLN A 115 19.88 38.60 -3.99
C GLN A 115 20.34 37.39 -3.17
N GLY A 116 19.68 36.24 -3.39
CA GLY A 116 20.03 35.00 -2.73
C GLY A 116 21.15 34.25 -3.40
N ASP A 117 21.68 33.27 -2.69
CA ASP A 117 22.72 32.35 -3.14
C ASP A 117 22.19 30.90 -3.20
N ILE A 118 22.92 30.02 -3.87
CA ILE A 118 22.64 28.58 -3.95
C ILE A 118 23.72 27.81 -3.18
N GLU A 119 23.28 26.90 -2.31
CA GLU A 119 24.14 25.79 -1.88
C GLU A 119 23.81 24.53 -2.67
N GLU A 120 24.83 23.82 -3.15
CA GLU A 120 24.70 22.48 -3.72
C GLU A 120 25.27 21.46 -2.74
N SER A 121 24.62 20.31 -2.58
CA SER A 121 25.03 19.31 -1.59
C SER A 121 24.85 17.88 -2.08
N ILE A 122 25.71 16.99 -1.57
CA ILE A 122 25.66 15.56 -1.79
C ILE A 122 25.85 14.81 -0.47
N LEU A 123 25.17 13.67 -0.34
CA LEU A 123 25.34 12.73 0.76
C LEU A 123 25.41 11.31 0.18
N ILE A 124 26.44 10.55 0.54
CA ILE A 124 26.72 9.20 0.04
C ILE A 124 26.84 8.25 1.23
N ARG A 125 25.96 7.24 1.31
CA ARG A 125 25.89 6.27 2.41
C ARG A 125 25.92 4.83 1.88
N PRO A 126 27.08 4.34 1.39
CA PRO A 126 27.16 3.08 0.64
C PRO A 126 26.72 1.85 1.47
N ASN A 127 26.81 1.93 2.79
CA ASN A 127 26.40 0.91 3.76
C ASN A 127 26.07 1.58 5.11
N ASP A 128 25.64 0.81 6.11
CA ASP A 128 25.28 1.33 7.44
C ASP A 128 26.49 1.78 8.30
N TYR A 129 27.72 1.67 7.78
CA TYR A 129 28.97 1.93 8.50
C TYR A 129 29.76 3.15 8.01
N LEU A 130 29.45 3.68 6.82
CA LEU A 130 30.15 4.81 6.22
C LEU A 130 29.13 5.82 5.67
N SER A 131 29.35 7.09 6.00
CA SER A 131 28.64 8.23 5.43
C SER A 131 29.65 9.29 4.99
N MET A 132 29.41 9.92 3.85
CA MET A 132 30.24 11.01 3.32
C MET A 132 29.32 12.13 2.83
N GLY A 133 29.60 13.36 3.23
CA GLY A 133 28.89 14.56 2.80
C GLY A 133 29.84 15.52 2.10
N ALA A 134 29.32 16.29 1.15
CA ALA A 134 29.96 17.52 0.70
C ALA A 134 28.90 18.61 0.44
N VAL A 135 29.24 19.86 0.74
CA VAL A 135 28.39 21.04 0.50
C VAL A 135 29.24 22.12 -0.15
N VAL A 136 28.72 22.73 -1.21
CA VAL A 136 29.30 23.90 -1.88
C VAL A 136 28.44 25.10 -1.55
N LYS A 137 29.04 26.17 -1.01
CA LYS A 137 28.37 27.41 -0.58
C LYS A 137 29.01 28.61 -1.26
N GLY A 138 28.28 29.71 -1.45
CA GLY A 138 28.83 30.89 -2.14
C GLY A 138 28.95 30.63 -3.63
N PHE A 139 27.93 30.06 -4.28
CA PHE A 139 28.00 29.70 -5.71
C PHE A 139 28.02 30.94 -6.60
N PHE A 140 27.31 32.00 -6.23
CA PHE A 140 27.31 33.29 -6.93
C PHE A 140 28.18 34.37 -6.26
N ASP A 141 28.85 34.04 -5.16
CA ASP A 141 29.81 34.92 -4.47
C ASP A 141 31.26 34.57 -4.90
N ASP A 142 32.16 35.54 -4.85
CA ASP A 142 33.59 35.34 -5.12
C ASP A 142 34.24 34.40 -4.08
N LYS A 143 33.59 34.25 -2.90
CA LYS A 143 34.02 33.47 -1.73
C LYS A 143 33.40 32.06 -1.64
N THR A 144 33.37 31.32 -2.74
CA THR A 144 32.86 29.93 -2.73
C THR A 144 33.67 29.05 -1.77
N THR A 145 32.99 28.35 -0.86
CA THR A 145 33.59 27.39 0.08
C THR A 145 33.09 25.97 -0.19
N TYR A 146 33.93 24.98 0.13
CA TYR A 146 33.67 23.56 -0.07
C TYR A 146 33.83 22.83 1.26
N ASP A 147 32.70 22.44 1.86
CA ASP A 147 32.68 21.64 3.08
C ASP A 147 32.71 20.15 2.72
N PHE A 148 33.54 19.38 3.42
CA PHE A 148 33.67 17.93 3.27
C PHE A 148 33.54 17.26 4.64
N GLY A 149 32.75 16.20 4.71
CA GLY A 149 32.55 15.43 5.93
C GLY A 149 32.60 13.94 5.68
N ILE A 150 33.21 13.20 6.59
CA ILE A 150 33.21 11.73 6.62
C ILE A 150 32.79 11.26 8.00
N ALA A 151 31.97 10.21 8.05
CA ALA A 151 31.57 9.58 9.31
C ALA A 151 31.55 8.07 9.20
N VAL A 152 31.95 7.42 10.29
CA VAL A 152 32.04 5.96 10.41
C VAL A 152 31.32 5.46 11.66
N ARG A 153 30.71 4.28 11.55
CA ARG A 153 30.16 3.52 12.69
C ARG A 153 31.03 2.28 12.89
N PRO A 154 31.79 2.16 14.01
CA PRO A 154 32.77 1.10 14.18
C PRO A 154 32.12 -0.29 14.28
N VAL A 155 32.62 -1.23 13.47
CA VAL A 155 32.05 -2.58 13.25
C VAL A 155 32.38 -3.56 14.41
N PHE A 156 33.22 -3.17 15.37
CA PHE A 156 33.77 -4.06 16.39
C PHE A 156 32.82 -4.44 17.53
N PHE A 157 31.66 -3.80 17.64
CA PHE A 157 30.64 -4.11 18.65
C PHE A 157 29.60 -5.11 18.10
N GLU A 158 28.92 -5.84 18.99
CA GLU A 158 27.75 -6.64 18.61
C GLU A 158 26.75 -5.81 17.79
N SER A 159 26.01 -6.45 16.88
CA SER A 159 25.11 -5.79 15.92
C SER A 159 24.00 -4.91 16.52
N LYS A 160 23.83 -4.95 17.85
CA LYS A 160 22.91 -4.12 18.64
C LYS A 160 23.45 -2.71 18.95
N TRP A 161 24.75 -2.46 18.72
CA TRP A 161 25.41 -1.18 18.96
C TRP A 161 25.80 -0.44 17.67
N THR A 162 25.62 -1.08 16.50
CA THR A 162 26.09 -0.56 15.21
C THR A 162 25.48 0.79 14.82
N ASP A 163 24.25 1.10 15.22
CA ASP A 163 23.63 2.41 15.00
C ASP A 163 23.76 3.37 16.20
N LYS A 164 24.42 2.93 17.29
CA LYS A 164 24.53 3.65 18.57
C LYS A 164 25.86 4.35 18.81
N LEU A 165 26.86 4.22 17.94
CA LEU A 165 28.12 4.97 18.04
C LEU A 165 28.56 5.40 16.64
N THR A 166 28.78 6.70 16.46
CA THR A 166 29.22 7.35 15.23
C THR A 166 30.43 8.23 15.54
N ILE A 167 31.46 8.18 14.70
CA ILE A 167 32.61 9.09 14.74
C ILE A 167 32.61 9.86 13.41
N SER A 168 32.83 11.17 13.44
CA SER A 168 32.88 12.02 12.25
C SER A 168 34.13 12.90 12.22
N ALA A 169 34.51 13.34 11.02
CA ALA A 169 35.49 14.38 10.80
C ALA A 169 35.01 15.26 9.63
N ASP A 170 35.02 16.57 9.83
CA ASP A 170 34.50 17.56 8.91
C ASP A 170 35.55 18.67 8.70
N THR A 171 35.69 19.19 7.49
CA THR A 171 36.69 20.20 7.11
C THR A 171 36.12 21.08 5.99
N ASN A 172 36.53 22.34 5.91
CA ASN A 172 36.20 23.21 4.78
C ASN A 172 37.45 23.65 4.02
N TYR A 173 37.25 24.01 2.74
CA TYR A 173 38.25 24.57 1.84
C TYR A 173 37.72 25.86 1.21
N ASP A 174 38.49 26.93 1.26
CA ASP A 174 38.06 28.30 0.87
C ASP A 174 38.67 28.80 -0.45
N ARG A 175 39.22 27.86 -1.25
CA ARG A 175 40.04 28.06 -2.46
C ARG A 175 41.52 28.41 -2.20
N GLU A 176 41.91 28.79 -0.99
CA GLU A 176 43.32 29.03 -0.65
C GLU A 176 43.86 27.94 0.29
N ASN A 177 43.14 27.62 1.37
CA ASN A 177 43.58 26.71 2.43
C ASN A 177 42.46 25.74 2.85
N PHE A 178 42.87 24.61 3.42
CA PHE A 178 41.98 23.78 4.24
C PHE A 178 42.10 24.23 5.69
N SER A 179 40.99 24.47 6.35
CA SER A 179 40.95 24.58 7.83
C SER A 179 41.37 23.24 8.44
N LYS A 180 41.87 23.25 9.69
CA LYS A 180 42.01 22.00 10.45
C LYS A 180 40.62 21.39 10.71
N PRO A 181 40.52 20.05 10.80
CA PRO A 181 39.22 19.39 10.87
C PRO A 181 38.54 19.54 12.25
N VAL A 182 37.22 19.48 12.23
CA VAL A 182 36.38 19.26 13.40
C VAL A 182 36.12 17.76 13.53
N VAL A 183 36.53 17.16 14.65
CA VAL A 183 36.32 15.73 14.93
C VAL A 183 35.14 15.59 15.88
N GLY A 184 34.18 14.71 15.56
CA GLY A 184 32.98 14.47 16.35
C GLY A 184 32.82 13.01 16.77
N VAL A 185 32.13 12.80 17.88
CA VAL A 185 31.60 11.50 18.32
C VAL A 185 30.15 11.68 18.76
N GLN A 186 29.26 10.78 18.35
CA GLN A 186 27.85 10.76 18.77
C GLN A 186 27.42 9.35 19.16
N THR A 187 26.65 9.24 20.23
CA THR A 187 26.15 7.97 20.76
C THR A 187 24.69 8.05 21.24
N GLU A 188 23.94 6.97 21.00
CA GLU A 188 22.59 6.78 21.52
C GLU A 188 22.62 5.68 22.59
N ILE A 189 23.00 6.05 23.82
CA ILE A 189 23.23 5.11 24.93
C ILE A 189 21.95 4.27 25.16
N LEU A 190 20.82 4.95 25.28
CA LEU A 190 19.49 4.36 25.34
C LEU A 190 18.62 4.97 24.26
N ASP A 191 17.59 4.25 23.84
CA ASP A 191 16.68 4.68 22.79
C ASP A 191 16.05 6.04 23.14
N GLY A 192 16.30 7.04 22.30
CA GLY A 192 15.90 8.43 22.50
C GLY A 192 16.80 9.25 23.44
N ILE A 193 17.89 8.71 23.98
CA ILE A 193 18.88 9.46 24.77
C ILE A 193 20.19 9.53 23.99
N LYS A 194 20.49 10.73 23.49
CA LYS A 194 21.66 11.03 22.67
C LYS A 194 22.66 11.86 23.47
N LEU A 195 23.93 11.52 23.30
CA LEU A 195 25.07 12.31 23.72
C LEU A 195 26.02 12.44 22.52
N GLY A 196 26.56 13.62 22.30
CA GLY A 196 27.68 13.82 21.38
C GLY A 196 28.79 14.61 22.03
N GLY A 197 29.92 14.67 21.34
CA GLY A 197 31.03 15.55 21.65
C GLY A 197 31.81 15.88 20.40
N SER A 198 32.46 17.05 20.35
CA SER A 198 33.34 17.41 19.25
C SER A 198 34.57 18.17 19.73
N TYR A 199 35.59 18.21 18.88
CA TYR A 199 36.76 19.06 19.04
C TYR A 199 37.04 19.76 17.71
N ASN A 200 37.00 21.09 17.69
CA ASN A 200 37.37 21.90 16.54
C ASN A 200 38.86 22.20 16.65
N MET A 201 39.68 21.64 15.76
CA MET A 201 41.13 21.80 15.82
C MET A 201 41.62 23.18 15.36
N GLU A 202 40.78 23.97 14.68
CA GLU A 202 41.11 25.32 14.20
C GLU A 202 41.06 26.33 15.34
N ASN A 203 39.92 26.38 16.03
CA ASN A 203 39.65 27.31 17.12
C ASN A 203 39.93 26.71 18.51
N GLU A 204 40.43 25.47 18.56
CA GLU A 204 40.72 24.71 19.79
C GLU A 204 39.52 24.59 20.76
N THR A 205 38.28 24.62 20.23
CA THR A 205 37.05 24.53 21.02
C THR A 205 36.55 23.09 21.22
N ILE A 206 36.07 22.80 22.44
CA ILE A 206 35.50 21.51 22.83
C ILE A 206 33.97 21.61 22.93
N GLY A 207 33.31 20.52 22.56
CA GLY A 207 31.86 20.39 22.48
C GLY A 207 31.26 19.12 23.09
N ILE A 208 30.03 19.19 23.63
CA ILE A 208 29.21 18.08 24.17
C ILE A 208 27.70 18.28 23.90
N ASP A 209 27.05 17.59 22.95
CA ASP A 209 25.58 17.69 22.81
C ASP A 209 24.82 16.67 23.69
N PHE A 210 23.62 17.02 24.16
CA PHE A 210 22.68 16.12 24.82
C PHE A 210 21.27 16.27 24.24
N GLY A 211 20.57 15.15 24.03
CA GLY A 211 19.21 15.14 23.53
C GLY A 211 18.35 14.03 24.13
N ILE A 212 17.09 14.36 24.44
CA ILE A 212 16.05 13.41 24.83
C ILE A 212 14.92 13.47 23.80
N SER A 213 14.49 12.32 23.30
CA SER A 213 13.31 12.18 22.45
C SER A 213 12.23 11.34 23.15
N PHE A 214 10.97 11.73 22.98
CA PHE A 214 9.79 11.09 23.58
C PHE A 214 8.63 11.13 22.58
N GLY A 215 8.34 9.96 21.97
CA GLY A 215 7.40 9.85 20.87
C GLY A 215 7.82 10.75 19.71
N ASN A 216 6.92 11.62 19.27
CA ASN A 216 7.15 12.58 18.19
C ASN A 216 7.97 13.82 18.60
N PHE A 217 8.29 14.00 19.88
CA PHE A 217 8.97 15.20 20.38
C PHE A 217 10.45 14.94 20.68
N GLY A 218 11.28 15.96 20.48
CA GLY A 218 12.69 15.94 20.84
C GLY A 218 13.12 17.27 21.45
N ILE A 219 13.80 17.22 22.60
CA ILE A 219 14.43 18.36 23.27
C ILE A 219 15.91 18.07 23.44
N GLY A 220 16.76 19.08 23.33
CA GLY A 220 18.18 18.93 23.64
C GLY A 220 18.90 20.26 23.72
N SER A 221 20.18 20.19 24.07
CA SER A 221 21.05 21.34 24.24
C SER A 221 22.53 20.94 24.18
N GLY A 222 23.38 21.91 23.90
CA GLY A 222 24.77 21.95 24.36
C GLY A 222 25.22 23.41 24.47
N ILE A 223 26.45 23.66 24.91
CA ILE A 223 27.14 24.96 24.93
C ILE A 223 28.39 25.06 24.02
N SER A 224 29.57 25.44 24.48
CA SER A 224 30.89 25.21 23.85
C SER A 224 31.91 26.04 24.61
N ALA A 225 33.17 25.62 24.65
CA ALA A 225 34.22 26.38 25.31
C ALA A 225 35.55 26.24 24.57
N ASP A 226 36.37 27.28 24.68
CA ASP A 226 37.78 27.26 24.31
C ASP A 226 38.58 26.35 25.27
N THR A 227 39.72 25.84 24.81
CA THR A 227 40.81 25.31 25.64
C THR A 227 41.19 26.13 26.87
N GLU A 228 41.02 27.46 26.86
CA GLU A 228 41.24 28.32 28.06
C GLU A 228 40.09 28.22 29.10
N ASN A 229 39.03 27.48 28.82
CA ASN A 229 37.78 27.32 29.59
C ASN A 229 36.85 28.55 29.63
N GLU A 230 37.05 29.53 28.74
CA GLU A 230 36.03 30.56 28.51
C GLU A 230 34.86 29.95 27.71
N PHE A 231 33.63 30.18 28.19
CA PHE A 231 32.40 29.77 27.52
C PHE A 231 32.21 30.61 26.26
N SER A 232 31.91 29.98 25.12
CA SER A 232 31.66 30.73 23.88
C SER A 232 30.18 31.02 23.63
N HIS A 233 29.30 30.01 23.60
CA HIS A 233 27.85 30.19 23.39
C HIS A 233 27.06 28.89 23.66
N GLY A 234 25.81 29.05 24.07
CA GLY A 234 24.82 28.02 24.34
C GLY A 234 23.81 27.81 23.22
N GLN A 235 23.34 26.59 23.00
CA GLN A 235 22.22 26.25 22.10
C GLN A 235 21.25 25.26 22.73
N TYR A 236 19.95 25.44 22.47
CA TYR A 236 18.91 24.48 22.81
C TYR A 236 17.94 24.32 21.65
N TYR A 237 17.33 23.13 21.52
CA TYR A 237 16.31 22.86 20.52
C TYR A 237 15.05 22.22 21.10
N LEU A 238 13.91 22.54 20.48
CA LEU A 238 12.60 21.98 20.75
C LEU A 238 11.99 21.57 19.42
N SER A 239 11.65 20.29 19.28
CA SER A 239 11.25 19.71 18.00
C SER A 239 10.03 18.80 18.11
N ALA A 240 9.21 18.79 17.07
CA ALA A 240 8.02 17.98 16.91
C ALA A 240 8.01 17.40 15.49
N SER A 241 8.28 16.10 15.35
CA SER A 241 8.33 15.40 14.07
C SER A 241 7.02 14.71 13.73
N GLU A 242 6.75 14.55 12.43
CA GLU A 242 5.68 13.66 11.96
C GLU A 242 5.99 12.19 12.29
N LYS A 243 7.28 11.85 12.38
CA LYS A 243 7.77 10.51 12.70
C LYS A 243 8.12 10.42 14.18
N ALA A 244 7.81 9.29 14.79
CA ALA A 244 8.23 9.03 16.16
C ALA A 244 9.75 8.82 16.22
N PHE A 245 10.41 9.36 17.22
CA PHE A 245 11.77 8.97 17.56
C PHE A 245 11.74 7.65 18.34
N LYS A 246 12.86 6.90 18.32
CA LYS A 246 13.10 5.88 19.34
C LYS A 246 12.99 6.55 20.72
N THR A 247 12.37 5.89 21.70
CA THR A 247 12.31 6.41 23.07
C THR A 247 12.10 5.31 24.12
N ILE A 248 12.74 5.47 25.28
CA ILE A 248 12.43 4.74 26.51
C ILE A 248 11.30 5.38 27.34
N ILE A 249 10.91 6.62 27.05
CA ILE A 249 9.93 7.40 27.84
C ILE A 249 8.60 7.47 27.10
N GLY A 250 7.50 7.09 27.77
CA GLY A 250 6.15 7.22 27.23
C GLY A 250 5.78 6.24 26.11
N THR A 251 6.72 5.41 25.63
CA THR A 251 6.37 4.25 24.80
C THR A 251 5.52 3.28 25.61
N GLN A 252 4.23 3.19 25.25
CA GLN A 252 3.35 2.17 25.79
C GLN A 252 3.83 0.80 25.26
N LYS A 253 4.58 0.08 26.07
CA LYS A 253 5.08 -1.26 25.75
C LYS A 253 3.99 -2.28 26.06
N ASN A 254 3.98 -3.37 25.29
CA ASN A 254 3.07 -4.50 25.45
C ASN A 254 1.58 -4.11 25.32
N TYR A 255 1.12 -3.85 24.09
CA TYR A 255 -0.27 -3.49 23.81
C TYR A 255 -0.92 -4.39 22.75
N PHE A 256 -2.25 -4.39 22.74
CA PHE A 256 -3.07 -4.86 21.64
C PHE A 256 -3.54 -3.66 20.80
N LEU A 257 -3.45 -3.76 19.47
CA LEU A 257 -3.97 -2.74 18.56
C LEU A 257 -5.42 -3.06 18.20
N ASP A 258 -6.33 -2.09 18.36
CA ASP A 258 -7.69 -2.16 17.80
C ASP A 258 -7.63 -2.05 16.27
N TYR A 259 -7.58 -3.21 15.61
CA TYR A 259 -7.30 -3.33 14.19
C TYR A 259 -8.59 -3.22 13.38
N LYS A 260 -8.81 -2.02 12.81
CA LYS A 260 -10.00 -1.72 11.99
C LYS A 260 -9.94 -2.41 10.63
N LEU A 261 -10.45 -3.64 10.55
CA LEU A 261 -10.70 -4.36 9.29
C LEU A 261 -12.19 -4.21 8.93
N THR A 262 -12.51 -3.23 8.07
CA THR A 262 -13.87 -2.91 7.66
C THR A 262 -13.95 -2.50 6.19
N GLY A 263 -15.15 -2.62 5.61
CA GLY A 263 -15.44 -2.23 4.22
C GLY A 263 -15.03 -3.28 3.17
N GLU A 264 -14.99 -2.87 1.90
CA GLU A 264 -14.58 -3.73 0.80
C GLU A 264 -13.05 -3.79 0.67
N ILE A 265 -12.52 -5.00 0.55
CA ILE A 265 -11.11 -5.27 0.31
C ILE A 265 -10.90 -5.50 -1.19
N VAL A 266 -10.12 -4.62 -1.81
CA VAL A 266 -9.87 -4.63 -3.26
C VAL A 266 -8.42 -4.97 -3.58
N GLU A 267 -8.17 -5.45 -4.80
CA GLU A 267 -6.80 -5.65 -5.30
C GLU A 267 -6.05 -4.31 -5.42
N LYS A 268 -6.73 -3.31 -6.00
CA LYS A 268 -6.19 -1.97 -6.26
C LYS A 268 -7.30 -0.93 -6.27
N ASN A 269 -7.07 0.20 -5.61
CA ASN A 269 -8.01 1.34 -5.66
C ASN A 269 -8.00 1.99 -7.06
N PRO A 270 -9.16 2.38 -7.63
CA PRO A 270 -9.21 3.07 -8.91
C PRO A 270 -8.47 4.40 -8.90
N VAL A 271 -7.58 4.59 -9.89
CA VAL A 271 -6.83 5.84 -10.10
C VAL A 271 -7.34 6.54 -11.34
N GLN A 272 -7.86 7.75 -11.20
CA GLN A 272 -8.23 8.62 -12.31
C GLN A 272 -7.16 9.69 -12.54
N LYS A 273 -7.00 10.11 -13.79
CA LYS A 273 -6.06 11.17 -14.18
C LYS A 273 -6.78 12.47 -14.51
N PHE A 274 -6.14 13.59 -14.18
CA PHE A 274 -6.50 14.93 -14.58
C PHE A 274 -5.22 15.66 -15.01
N GLY A 275 -4.85 15.53 -16.29
CA GLY A 275 -3.54 15.97 -16.78
C GLY A 275 -2.39 15.25 -16.05
N PRO A 276 -1.39 15.98 -15.50
CA PRO A 276 -0.29 15.36 -14.76
C PRO A 276 -0.70 14.83 -13.37
N PHE A 277 -1.89 15.16 -12.89
CA PHE A 277 -2.35 14.76 -11.55
C PHE A 277 -3.02 13.39 -11.55
N LYS A 278 -2.63 12.52 -10.61
CA LYS A 278 -3.30 11.24 -10.32
C LYS A 278 -4.16 11.40 -9.06
N VAL A 279 -5.45 11.11 -9.17
CA VAL A 279 -6.43 11.15 -8.06
C VAL A 279 -6.91 9.74 -7.78
N VAL A 280 -6.76 9.30 -6.53
CA VAL A 280 -7.29 8.01 -6.06
C VAL A 280 -8.77 8.20 -5.73
N MET A 281 -9.67 7.53 -6.46
CA MET A 281 -11.10 7.82 -6.46
C MET A 281 -11.86 7.23 -5.25
N SER A 282 -11.33 6.17 -4.64
CA SER A 282 -11.88 5.58 -3.41
C SER A 282 -10.75 5.16 -2.46
N LYS A 283 -11.01 5.27 -1.15
CA LYS A 283 -10.10 4.79 -0.09
C LYS A 283 -10.52 3.39 0.40
N GLY A 284 -10.72 2.45 -0.53
CA GLY A 284 -10.83 1.03 -0.18
C GLY A 284 -9.53 0.56 0.48
N LYS A 285 -9.60 -0.42 1.38
CA LYS A 285 -8.40 -1.07 1.90
C LYS A 285 -7.89 -2.04 0.82
N THR A 286 -6.68 -1.82 0.32
CA THR A 286 -6.10 -2.77 -0.65
C THR A 286 -5.55 -4.00 0.07
N LEU A 287 -5.72 -5.19 -0.51
CA LEU A 287 -5.16 -6.44 0.03
C LEU A 287 -3.64 -6.32 0.25
N SER A 288 -2.92 -5.75 -0.72
CA SER A 288 -1.47 -5.52 -0.63
C SER A 288 -1.07 -4.46 0.40
N GLY A 289 -1.97 -3.53 0.74
CA GLY A 289 -1.79 -2.57 1.84
C GLY A 289 -1.95 -3.22 3.20
N LEU A 290 -3.03 -3.99 3.38
CA LEU A 290 -3.31 -4.77 4.59
C LEU A 290 -2.17 -5.75 4.91
N ILE A 291 -1.70 -6.53 3.94
CA ILE A 291 -0.59 -7.49 4.16
C ILE A 291 0.70 -6.77 4.57
N LYS A 292 1.01 -5.60 3.99
CA LYS A 292 2.17 -4.78 4.41
C LYS A 292 2.02 -4.22 5.82
N GLU A 293 0.81 -3.82 6.20
CA GLU A 293 0.47 -3.36 7.56
C GLU A 293 0.65 -4.50 8.58
N ILE A 294 0.12 -5.69 8.29
CA ILE A 294 0.27 -6.90 9.12
C ILE A 294 1.75 -7.30 9.24
N GLU A 295 2.53 -7.25 8.15
CA GLU A 295 3.97 -7.50 8.17
C GLU A 295 4.77 -6.47 8.99
N LYS A 296 4.32 -5.21 9.05
CA LYS A 296 4.89 -4.19 9.92
C LYS A 296 4.55 -4.48 11.39
N LEU A 297 3.29 -4.74 11.69
CA LEU A 297 2.79 -5.10 13.02
C LEU A 297 3.43 -6.39 13.55
N LYS A 298 3.73 -7.37 12.69
CA LYS A 298 4.45 -8.60 13.04
C LYS A 298 5.86 -8.32 13.60
N LYS A 299 6.56 -7.33 13.05
CA LYS A 299 7.95 -6.99 13.41
C LYS A 299 8.07 -6.05 14.62
N ASP A 300 6.96 -5.47 15.05
CA ASP A 300 6.92 -4.51 16.17
C ASP A 300 6.89 -5.22 17.53
N GLU A 301 7.96 -5.14 18.30
CA GLU A 301 8.06 -5.84 19.60
C GLU A 301 7.04 -5.35 20.65
N ASN A 302 6.49 -4.15 20.49
CA ASN A 302 5.52 -3.57 21.43
C ASN A 302 4.10 -4.13 21.21
N VAL A 303 3.77 -4.50 19.97
CA VAL A 303 2.48 -5.10 19.59
C VAL A 303 2.47 -6.56 20.02
N LYS A 304 1.69 -6.92 21.05
CA LYS A 304 1.48 -8.31 21.48
C LYS A 304 0.31 -8.99 20.79
N GLY A 305 -0.63 -8.21 20.27
CA GLY A 305 -1.73 -8.76 19.51
C GLY A 305 -2.60 -7.71 18.83
N LEU A 306 -3.66 -8.19 18.20
CA LEU A 306 -4.68 -7.40 17.54
C LEU A 306 -6.05 -7.69 18.15
N VAL A 307 -6.85 -6.65 18.33
CA VAL A 307 -8.26 -6.74 18.71
C VAL A 307 -9.11 -6.31 17.53
N PHE A 308 -10.12 -7.09 17.20
CA PHE A 308 -11.08 -6.78 16.16
C PHE A 308 -12.45 -6.55 16.80
N LYS A 309 -12.83 -5.28 16.97
CA LYS A 309 -14.15 -4.89 17.49
C LYS A 309 -15.17 -4.78 16.34
N SER A 310 -16.20 -5.62 16.36
CA SER A 310 -17.31 -5.67 15.37
C SER A 310 -16.83 -5.57 13.91
N SER A 311 -15.74 -6.27 13.59
CA SER A 311 -15.06 -6.20 12.29
C SER A 311 -15.89 -6.84 11.18
N ASN A 312 -16.51 -6.01 10.34
CA ASN A 312 -17.33 -6.45 9.21
C ASN A 312 -16.72 -5.94 7.88
N PHE A 313 -16.26 -6.87 7.05
CA PHE A 313 -15.65 -6.59 5.75
C PHE A 313 -16.16 -7.52 4.65
N SER A 314 -16.07 -7.06 3.40
CA SER A 314 -16.32 -7.87 2.20
C SER A 314 -15.01 -8.13 1.45
N ALA A 315 -14.82 -9.38 1.04
CA ALA A 315 -13.65 -9.85 0.31
C ALA A 315 -13.99 -11.19 -0.36
N LYS A 316 -13.41 -11.45 -1.53
CA LYS A 316 -13.52 -12.74 -2.24
C LYS A 316 -12.76 -13.83 -1.47
N PHE A 317 -13.14 -15.10 -1.61
CA PHE A 317 -12.53 -16.20 -0.86
C PHE A 317 -10.99 -16.26 -0.97
N ALA A 318 -10.44 -16.07 -2.17
CA ALA A 318 -8.98 -16.04 -2.37
C ALA A 318 -8.28 -14.91 -1.57
N GLN A 319 -8.93 -13.75 -1.48
CA GLN A 319 -8.42 -12.60 -0.73
C GLN A 319 -8.52 -12.83 0.78
N ARG A 320 -9.61 -13.47 1.25
CA ARG A 320 -9.76 -13.92 2.65
C ARG A 320 -8.64 -14.89 3.03
N ALA A 321 -8.28 -15.81 2.15
CA ALA A 321 -7.21 -16.77 2.42
C ALA A 321 -5.80 -16.14 2.40
N GLU A 322 -5.51 -15.19 1.51
CA GLU A 322 -4.25 -14.42 1.57
C GLU A 322 -4.15 -13.58 2.85
N LEU A 323 -5.26 -13.03 3.35
CA LEU A 323 -5.32 -12.37 4.66
C LEU A 323 -5.16 -13.36 5.82
N LYS A 324 -5.85 -14.51 5.77
CA LYS A 324 -5.72 -15.60 6.77
C LYS A 324 -4.25 -15.98 6.91
N LYS A 325 -3.56 -16.21 5.79
CA LYS A 325 -2.12 -16.50 5.81
C LYS A 325 -1.30 -15.39 6.46
N ALA A 326 -1.53 -14.12 6.11
CA ALA A 326 -0.81 -13.00 6.73
C ALA A 326 -1.05 -12.92 8.26
N PHE A 327 -2.25 -13.22 8.73
CA PHE A 327 -2.57 -13.27 10.16
C PHE A 327 -2.01 -14.51 10.87
N LEU A 328 -1.95 -15.68 10.22
CA LEU A 328 -1.25 -16.85 10.74
C LEU A 328 0.27 -16.61 10.81
N ASP A 329 0.85 -15.96 9.78
CA ASP A 329 2.24 -15.51 9.79
C ASP A 329 2.47 -14.50 10.95
N PHE A 330 1.53 -13.60 11.24
CA PHE A 330 1.57 -12.72 12.42
C PHE A 330 1.54 -13.50 13.74
N LYS A 331 0.66 -14.50 13.88
CA LYS A 331 0.58 -15.36 15.08
C LYS A 331 1.85 -16.18 15.30
N SER A 332 2.48 -16.66 14.23
CA SER A 332 3.74 -17.41 14.31
C SER A 332 4.89 -16.62 14.96
N ALA A 333 4.79 -15.29 15.02
CA ALA A 333 5.72 -14.42 15.75
C ALA A 333 5.43 -14.31 17.26
N GLY A 334 4.60 -15.20 17.82
CA GLY A 334 4.24 -15.23 19.25
C GLY A 334 3.24 -14.15 19.63
N LYS A 335 2.30 -13.82 18.73
CA LYS A 335 1.33 -12.74 18.89
C LYS A 335 -0.10 -13.27 18.83
N SER A 336 -1.02 -12.59 19.50
CA SER A 336 -2.40 -13.06 19.63
C SER A 336 -3.41 -12.24 18.82
N ILE A 337 -4.53 -12.88 18.47
CA ILE A 337 -5.63 -12.27 17.73
C ILE A 337 -6.93 -12.51 18.52
N VAL A 338 -7.58 -11.43 18.93
CA VAL A 338 -8.83 -11.44 19.70
C VAL A 338 -9.92 -10.76 18.89
N PHE A 339 -11.10 -11.38 18.84
CA PHE A 339 -12.30 -10.78 18.24
C PHE A 339 -13.35 -10.51 19.32
N TYR A 340 -14.08 -9.40 19.15
CA TYR A 340 -15.33 -9.11 19.85
C TYR A 340 -16.39 -8.75 18.81
N TYR A 341 -17.58 -9.32 18.94
CA TYR A 341 -18.68 -9.11 18.00
C TYR A 341 -20.01 -8.83 18.72
N GLU A 342 -20.76 -7.86 18.22
CA GLU A 342 -22.18 -7.71 18.54
C GLU A 342 -23.06 -8.63 17.67
N GLY A 343 -22.61 -8.92 16.44
CA GLY A 343 -23.21 -9.88 15.54
C GLY A 343 -22.30 -10.10 14.34
N ILE A 344 -22.36 -11.29 13.73
CA ILE A 344 -21.38 -11.70 12.71
C ILE A 344 -22.00 -12.59 11.63
N SER A 345 -21.63 -12.33 10.36
CA SER A 345 -22.02 -13.17 9.22
C SER A 345 -21.13 -14.40 9.08
N GLY A 346 -21.68 -15.52 8.62
CA GLY A 346 -20.96 -16.81 8.49
C GLY A 346 -19.63 -16.72 7.75
N ALA A 347 -19.52 -15.89 6.70
CA ALA A 347 -18.26 -15.69 5.97
C ALA A 347 -17.18 -14.92 6.77
N ASN A 348 -17.59 -14.01 7.65
CA ASN A 348 -16.68 -13.32 8.57
C ASN A 348 -16.39 -14.19 9.80
N TYR A 349 -17.35 -14.98 10.25
CA TYR A 349 -17.15 -15.98 11.30
C TYR A 349 -16.15 -17.06 10.87
N ALA A 350 -16.29 -17.65 9.68
CA ALA A 350 -15.33 -18.63 9.17
C ALA A 350 -13.90 -18.06 9.09
N PHE A 351 -13.77 -16.80 8.67
CA PHE A 351 -12.49 -16.09 8.68
C PHE A 351 -11.95 -15.90 10.11
N ALA A 352 -12.75 -15.36 11.04
CA ALA A 352 -12.35 -15.14 12.42
C ALA A 352 -11.99 -16.46 13.13
N ALA A 353 -12.84 -17.49 13.00
CA ALA A 353 -12.60 -18.85 13.50
C ALA A 353 -11.26 -19.41 13.02
N SER A 354 -10.87 -19.16 11.77
CA SER A 354 -9.62 -19.67 11.18
C SER A 354 -8.33 -19.03 11.69
N ILE A 355 -8.40 -17.91 12.42
CA ILE A 355 -7.21 -17.18 12.92
C ILE A 355 -7.28 -16.76 14.40
N ALA A 356 -8.45 -16.66 15.01
CA ALA A 356 -8.60 -16.16 16.38
C ALA A 356 -7.89 -17.06 17.41
N ASP A 357 -7.37 -16.46 18.46
CA ASP A 357 -7.07 -17.16 19.73
C ASP A 357 -8.30 -17.16 20.63
N GLN A 358 -9.04 -16.05 20.64
CA GLN A 358 -10.29 -15.84 21.37
C GLN A 358 -11.32 -15.10 20.50
N ILE A 359 -12.57 -15.58 20.51
CA ILE A 359 -13.74 -14.92 19.93
C ILE A 359 -14.74 -14.68 21.06
N TYR A 360 -15.11 -13.43 21.27
CA TYR A 360 -16.13 -13.01 22.22
C TYR A 360 -17.37 -12.51 21.50
N LEU A 361 -18.55 -12.79 22.06
CA LEU A 361 -19.84 -12.32 21.53
C LEU A 361 -20.60 -11.54 22.62
N ASN A 362 -21.32 -10.50 22.22
CA ASN A 362 -22.26 -9.79 23.07
C ASN A 362 -23.38 -10.72 23.59
N PRO A 363 -23.93 -10.55 24.81
CA PRO A 363 -24.95 -11.44 25.36
C PRO A 363 -26.25 -11.54 24.56
N ILE A 364 -26.60 -10.51 23.78
CA ILE A 364 -27.74 -10.54 22.83
C ILE A 364 -27.30 -10.68 21.36
N GLY A 365 -26.02 -11.00 21.14
CA GLY A 365 -25.44 -11.18 19.82
C GLY A 365 -25.74 -12.55 19.22
N SER A 366 -25.49 -12.66 17.91
CA SER A 366 -25.65 -13.93 17.19
C SER A 366 -24.65 -14.12 16.06
N ILE A 367 -24.44 -15.38 15.71
CA ILE A 367 -23.65 -15.84 14.56
C ILE A 367 -24.61 -16.31 13.47
N ASP A 368 -24.62 -15.64 12.32
CA ASP A 368 -25.35 -16.07 11.13
C ASP A 368 -24.56 -17.15 10.35
N LEU A 369 -24.41 -18.33 10.95
CA LEU A 369 -23.71 -19.48 10.37
C LEU A 369 -24.70 -20.36 9.60
N LYS A 370 -24.71 -20.19 8.28
CA LYS A 370 -25.49 -20.99 7.33
C LYS A 370 -24.69 -21.29 6.07
N GLY A 371 -25.21 -22.21 5.25
CA GLY A 371 -24.60 -22.63 4.00
C GLY A 371 -24.57 -21.53 2.93
N ILE A 372 -23.92 -21.85 1.81
CA ILE A 372 -23.82 -20.98 0.64
C ILE A 372 -24.81 -21.40 -0.45
N SER A 373 -25.36 -20.43 -1.18
CA SER A 373 -26.32 -20.66 -2.27
C SER A 373 -26.10 -19.67 -3.41
N VAL A 374 -26.19 -20.14 -4.66
CA VAL A 374 -26.27 -19.28 -5.85
C VAL A 374 -27.74 -19.10 -6.23
N ASN A 375 -28.16 -17.84 -6.38
CA ASN A 375 -29.50 -17.48 -6.87
C ASN A 375 -29.34 -16.59 -8.10
N MET A 376 -29.98 -16.94 -9.21
CA MET A 376 -29.92 -16.22 -10.47
C MET A 376 -31.34 -16.03 -11.04
N PRO A 377 -31.78 -14.80 -11.34
CA PRO A 377 -33.03 -14.58 -12.06
C PRO A 377 -32.87 -14.92 -13.55
N TYR A 378 -33.94 -15.47 -14.14
CA TYR A 378 -34.03 -15.75 -15.58
C TYR A 378 -35.11 -14.86 -16.19
N PHE A 379 -34.73 -14.10 -17.23
CA PHE A 379 -35.53 -13.01 -17.79
C PHE A 379 -36.12 -13.33 -19.16
N LYS A 380 -35.83 -14.49 -19.76
CA LYS A 380 -36.28 -14.81 -21.13
C LYS A 380 -37.79 -14.62 -21.32
N ASP A 381 -38.61 -15.16 -20.42
CA ASP A 381 -40.07 -15.08 -20.53
C ASP A 381 -40.59 -13.64 -20.39
N LEU A 382 -39.92 -12.80 -19.58
CA LEU A 382 -40.18 -11.36 -19.47
C LEU A 382 -39.80 -10.64 -20.78
N LEU A 383 -38.63 -10.94 -21.33
CA LEU A 383 -38.14 -10.35 -22.58
C LEU A 383 -39.04 -10.75 -23.76
N ASP A 384 -39.44 -12.02 -23.87
CA ASP A 384 -40.44 -12.50 -24.83
C ASP A 384 -41.78 -11.76 -24.69
N THR A 385 -42.24 -11.55 -23.45
CA THR A 385 -43.46 -10.79 -23.16
C THR A 385 -43.35 -9.35 -23.65
N LEU A 386 -42.19 -8.72 -23.50
CA LEU A 386 -41.90 -7.39 -24.06
C LEU A 386 -41.70 -7.40 -25.59
N GLY A 387 -41.42 -8.54 -26.21
CA GLY A 387 -41.08 -8.65 -27.64
C GLY A 387 -39.59 -8.43 -27.93
N VAL A 388 -38.74 -8.72 -26.95
CA VAL A 388 -37.29 -8.70 -27.08
C VAL A 388 -36.80 -10.13 -27.22
N ASP A 389 -36.28 -10.47 -28.40
CA ASP A 389 -35.58 -11.72 -28.65
C ASP A 389 -34.12 -11.60 -28.24
N VAL A 390 -33.52 -12.68 -27.75
CA VAL A 390 -32.09 -12.71 -27.36
C VAL A 390 -31.40 -13.85 -28.09
N ILE A 391 -30.44 -13.50 -28.94
CA ILE A 391 -29.62 -14.47 -29.66
C ILE A 391 -28.33 -14.70 -28.86
N ASN A 392 -28.23 -15.87 -28.26
CA ASN A 392 -27.07 -16.32 -27.48
C ASN A 392 -26.22 -17.30 -28.31
N LEU A 393 -25.24 -16.76 -29.03
CA LEU A 393 -24.26 -17.55 -29.78
C LEU A 393 -23.17 -18.02 -28.82
N LYS A 394 -23.34 -19.21 -28.25
CA LYS A 394 -22.38 -19.84 -27.33
C LYS A 394 -21.51 -20.86 -28.06
N SER A 395 -20.27 -21.00 -27.62
CA SER A 395 -19.36 -22.03 -28.15
C SER A 395 -19.81 -23.45 -27.80
N HIS A 396 -20.19 -23.69 -26.54
CA HIS A 396 -20.66 -24.97 -25.99
C HIS A 396 -21.59 -24.71 -24.77
N ASP A 397 -22.25 -25.74 -24.25
CA ASP A 397 -23.30 -25.60 -23.22
C ASP A 397 -22.82 -25.06 -21.87
N TYR A 398 -21.60 -25.39 -21.44
CA TYR A 398 -21.02 -24.85 -20.19
C TYR A 398 -20.64 -23.36 -20.28
N LYS A 399 -20.82 -22.68 -21.44
CA LYS A 399 -20.65 -21.22 -21.54
C LYS A 399 -21.95 -20.48 -21.21
N THR A 400 -22.28 -20.45 -19.93
CA THR A 400 -23.60 -20.07 -19.39
C THR A 400 -23.84 -18.58 -19.16
N ALA A 401 -22.85 -17.72 -19.44
CA ALA A 401 -22.89 -16.29 -19.06
C ALA A 401 -24.03 -15.46 -19.68
N GLY A 402 -24.73 -15.98 -20.70
CA GLY A 402 -25.93 -15.37 -21.29
C GLY A 402 -27.26 -16.01 -20.86
N ASN A 403 -27.22 -17.11 -20.10
CA ASN A 403 -28.40 -17.93 -19.84
C ASN A 403 -29.51 -17.16 -19.10
N SER A 404 -29.15 -16.27 -18.17
CA SER A 404 -30.11 -15.45 -17.41
C SER A 404 -30.98 -14.54 -18.27
N ILE A 405 -30.64 -14.33 -19.55
CA ILE A 405 -31.43 -13.55 -20.52
C ILE A 405 -31.85 -14.34 -21.77
N SER A 406 -31.26 -15.53 -22.04
CA SER A 406 -31.65 -16.39 -23.17
C SER A 406 -32.52 -17.58 -22.79
N GLU A 407 -32.44 -18.06 -21.55
CA GLU A 407 -33.17 -19.23 -21.04
C GLU A 407 -34.24 -18.82 -20.03
N SER A 408 -35.32 -19.61 -19.93
CA SER A 408 -36.37 -19.39 -18.93
C SER A 408 -35.97 -19.89 -17.54
N ASN A 409 -35.01 -20.82 -17.45
CA ASN A 409 -34.56 -21.48 -16.23
C ASN A 409 -33.08 -21.89 -16.33
N MET A 410 -32.49 -22.25 -15.19
CA MET A 410 -31.13 -22.81 -15.13
C MET A 410 -31.02 -24.11 -15.92
N THR A 411 -30.04 -24.17 -16.82
CA THR A 411 -29.74 -25.37 -17.63
C THR A 411 -28.96 -26.42 -16.84
N ASP A 412 -29.00 -27.69 -17.23
CA ASP A 412 -28.31 -28.78 -16.52
C ASP A 412 -26.78 -28.57 -16.46
N ALA A 413 -26.17 -28.09 -17.54
CA ALA A 413 -24.73 -27.76 -17.59
C ALA A 413 -24.36 -26.56 -16.67
N GLU A 414 -25.29 -25.62 -16.49
CA GLU A 414 -25.14 -24.50 -15.56
C GLU A 414 -25.28 -24.95 -14.11
N ARG A 415 -26.27 -25.81 -13.84
CA ARG A 415 -26.48 -26.46 -12.55
C ARG A 415 -25.25 -27.25 -12.11
N GLU A 416 -24.75 -28.16 -12.94
CA GLU A 416 -23.55 -28.96 -12.66
C GLU A 416 -22.32 -28.08 -12.39
N THR A 417 -22.21 -26.93 -13.07
CA THR A 417 -21.13 -25.97 -12.83
C THR A 417 -21.27 -25.29 -11.48
N TYR A 418 -22.47 -24.84 -11.09
CA TYR A 418 -22.67 -24.20 -9.80
C TYR A 418 -22.60 -25.18 -8.62
N GLU A 419 -23.11 -26.39 -8.76
CA GLU A 419 -23.02 -27.45 -7.73
C GLU A 419 -21.54 -27.78 -7.46
N ALA A 420 -20.73 -28.06 -8.48
CA ALA A 420 -19.29 -28.30 -8.31
C ALA A 420 -18.50 -27.10 -7.75
N LEU A 421 -18.93 -25.86 -8.02
CA LEU A 421 -18.33 -24.67 -7.41
C LEU A 421 -18.76 -24.48 -5.95
N LEU A 422 -20.01 -24.81 -5.62
CA LEU A 422 -20.53 -24.74 -4.25
C LEU A 422 -19.84 -25.78 -3.36
N ASP A 423 -19.66 -27.02 -3.83
CA ASP A 423 -18.95 -28.08 -3.10
C ASP A 423 -17.54 -27.62 -2.68
N ASP A 424 -16.71 -27.20 -3.64
CA ASP A 424 -15.32 -26.77 -3.37
C ASP A 424 -15.23 -25.51 -2.49
N LEU A 425 -16.21 -24.59 -2.58
CA LEU A 425 -16.24 -23.38 -1.74
C LEU A 425 -16.81 -23.65 -0.33
N PHE A 426 -17.70 -24.62 -0.20
CA PHE A 426 -18.23 -25.09 1.08
C PHE A 426 -17.15 -25.86 1.86
N ASP A 427 -16.42 -26.76 1.19
CA ASP A 427 -15.21 -27.43 1.70
C ASP A 427 -14.23 -26.42 2.32
N GLU A 428 -13.98 -25.29 1.64
CA GLU A 428 -13.07 -24.24 2.11
C GLU A 428 -13.59 -23.55 3.38
N ILE A 429 -14.90 -23.27 3.48
CA ILE A 429 -15.52 -22.70 4.69
C ILE A 429 -15.42 -23.69 5.86
N VAL A 430 -15.75 -24.95 5.62
CA VAL A 430 -15.66 -26.05 6.59
C VAL A 430 -14.22 -26.18 7.10
N MET A 431 -13.24 -26.20 6.19
CA MET A 431 -11.81 -26.27 6.51
C MET A 431 -11.36 -25.05 7.33
N MET A 432 -11.77 -23.82 6.96
CA MET A 432 -11.42 -22.61 7.71
C MET A 432 -11.88 -22.67 9.18
N ILE A 433 -13.10 -23.10 9.45
CA ILE A 433 -13.62 -23.23 10.83
C ILE A 433 -12.93 -24.40 11.55
N LYS A 434 -12.80 -25.55 10.88
CA LYS A 434 -12.24 -26.77 11.45
C LYS A 434 -10.77 -26.63 11.86
N GLU A 435 -9.94 -25.98 11.05
CA GLU A 435 -8.53 -25.75 11.36
C GLU A 435 -8.30 -24.85 12.59
N GLY A 436 -9.18 -23.88 12.84
CA GLY A 436 -9.02 -22.92 13.93
C GLY A 436 -9.82 -23.24 15.21
N ARG A 437 -10.94 -23.97 15.10
CA ARG A 437 -11.82 -24.29 16.23
C ARG A 437 -12.18 -25.77 16.39
N GLY A 438 -11.74 -26.66 15.51
CA GLY A 438 -12.22 -28.06 15.47
C GLY A 438 -12.11 -28.83 16.80
N GLU A 439 -11.10 -28.56 17.63
CA GLU A 439 -10.94 -29.19 18.96
C GLU A 439 -11.90 -28.64 20.03
N LYS A 440 -12.52 -27.47 19.80
CA LYS A 440 -13.48 -26.81 20.70
C LYS A 440 -14.94 -27.15 20.39
N LEU A 441 -15.24 -27.55 19.15
CA LEU A 441 -16.62 -27.77 18.68
C LEU A 441 -17.22 -29.06 19.24
N THR A 442 -18.49 -29.00 19.64
CA THR A 442 -19.23 -30.18 20.14
C THR A 442 -19.96 -30.95 19.02
N LYS A 443 -20.03 -30.38 17.81
CA LYS A 443 -20.62 -30.96 16.60
C LYS A 443 -19.68 -30.79 15.41
N SER A 444 -19.94 -31.49 14.31
CA SER A 444 -19.21 -31.24 13.06
C SER A 444 -19.56 -29.85 12.50
N VAL A 445 -18.66 -29.25 11.72
CA VAL A 445 -18.89 -27.90 11.15
C VAL A 445 -20.06 -27.91 10.18
N GLU A 446 -20.22 -29.00 9.44
CA GLU A 446 -21.31 -29.26 8.52
C GLU A 446 -22.65 -29.29 9.28
N GLN A 447 -22.74 -30.03 10.40
CA GLN A 447 -23.93 -30.04 11.26
C GLN A 447 -24.26 -28.65 11.82
N LEU A 448 -23.24 -27.87 12.23
CA LEU A 448 -23.41 -26.50 12.74
C LEU A 448 -23.85 -25.49 11.67
N ILE A 449 -23.66 -25.84 10.39
CA ILE A 449 -24.13 -25.05 9.25
C ILE A 449 -25.56 -25.47 8.85
N ASP A 450 -25.86 -26.78 8.85
CA ASP A 450 -27.17 -27.34 8.51
C ASP A 450 -28.25 -27.01 9.56
N GLU A 451 -27.87 -26.95 10.84
CA GLU A 451 -28.77 -26.58 11.95
C GLU A 451 -28.89 -25.05 12.16
N GLY A 452 -28.24 -24.24 11.32
CA GLY A 452 -28.33 -22.78 11.35
C GLY A 452 -29.74 -22.23 11.03
N PRO A 453 -29.91 -20.89 10.93
CA PRO A 453 -28.86 -19.91 10.63
C PRO A 453 -28.32 -19.14 11.83
N TYR A 454 -29.05 -19.01 12.94
CA TYR A 454 -28.67 -18.13 14.05
C TYR A 454 -28.31 -18.93 15.30
N TRP A 455 -27.04 -18.85 15.69
CA TRP A 455 -26.58 -19.26 17.01
C TRP A 455 -26.54 -18.03 17.91
N ASP A 456 -27.38 -17.99 18.95
CA ASP A 456 -27.29 -16.98 20.02
C ASP A 456 -26.02 -17.17 20.86
N ALA A 457 -25.70 -16.20 21.71
CA ALA A 457 -24.42 -16.18 22.41
C ALA A 457 -24.19 -17.36 23.37
N GLU A 458 -25.20 -17.78 24.13
CA GLU A 458 -25.06 -18.89 25.07
C GLU A 458 -24.91 -20.22 24.30
N LEU A 459 -25.77 -20.46 23.32
CA LEU A 459 -25.70 -21.68 22.51
C LEU A 459 -24.42 -21.73 21.64
N ALA A 460 -23.96 -20.59 21.13
CA ALA A 460 -22.67 -20.50 20.45
C ALA A 460 -21.49 -20.80 21.38
N PHE A 461 -21.58 -20.45 22.67
CA PHE A 461 -20.56 -20.79 23.65
C PHE A 461 -20.60 -22.30 24.00
N GLU A 462 -21.79 -22.86 24.27
CA GLU A 462 -21.98 -24.29 24.51
C GLU A 462 -21.53 -25.18 23.34
N LEU A 463 -21.72 -24.72 22.10
CA LEU A 463 -21.28 -25.42 20.90
C LEU A 463 -19.78 -25.23 20.58
N GLY A 464 -19.08 -24.39 21.34
CA GLY A 464 -17.66 -24.07 21.14
C GLY A 464 -17.39 -23.14 19.95
N LEU A 465 -18.42 -22.50 19.38
CA LEU A 465 -18.29 -21.52 18.30
C LEU A 465 -17.60 -20.23 18.77
N ILE A 466 -17.71 -19.89 20.06
CA ILE A 466 -17.02 -18.75 20.70
C ILE A 466 -16.32 -19.17 21.99
N ASP A 467 -15.53 -18.27 22.57
CA ASP A 467 -14.73 -18.50 23.77
C ASP A 467 -15.26 -17.75 25.01
N GLY A 468 -16.27 -16.89 24.84
CA GLY A 468 -17.00 -16.28 25.96
C GLY A 468 -18.08 -15.28 25.53
N VAL A 469 -19.02 -15.07 26.43
CA VAL A 469 -20.13 -14.11 26.30
C VAL A 469 -19.86 -12.92 27.22
N ILE A 470 -19.67 -11.71 26.67
CA ILE A 470 -19.28 -10.50 27.42
C ILE A 470 -19.82 -9.23 26.77
N TYR A 471 -19.95 -8.14 27.53
CA TYR A 471 -20.08 -6.78 26.98
C TYR A 471 -18.73 -6.20 26.52
N GLU A 472 -18.73 -5.14 25.71
CA GLU A 472 -17.49 -4.57 25.16
C GLU A 472 -16.57 -3.97 26.25
N ASP A 473 -17.14 -3.41 27.32
CA ASP A 473 -16.38 -2.83 28.43
C ASP A 473 -15.56 -3.87 29.21
N GLU A 474 -16.02 -5.13 29.25
CA GLU A 474 -15.28 -6.24 29.85
C GLU A 474 -14.07 -6.70 29.01
N LEU A 475 -14.01 -6.35 27.71
CA LEU A 475 -13.00 -6.84 26.77
C LEU A 475 -11.57 -6.44 27.17
N GLU A 476 -11.38 -5.24 27.71
CA GLU A 476 -10.05 -4.80 28.14
C GLU A 476 -9.56 -5.64 29.33
N ASP A 477 -10.44 -6.01 30.25
CA ASP A 477 -10.09 -6.82 31.42
C ASP A 477 -9.85 -8.28 31.04
N LYS A 478 -10.65 -8.86 30.13
CA LYS A 478 -10.35 -10.18 29.52
C LYS A 478 -8.97 -10.21 28.86
N ILE A 479 -8.52 -9.12 28.25
CA ILE A 479 -7.20 -9.04 27.63
C ILE A 479 -6.09 -8.88 28.67
N LYS A 480 -6.31 -8.10 29.73
CA LYS A 480 -5.34 -7.99 30.84
C LYS A 480 -5.12 -9.32 31.53
N ASP A 481 -6.19 -10.07 31.79
CA ASP A 481 -6.17 -11.37 32.46
C ASP A 481 -5.45 -12.43 31.61
N ASN A 482 -5.83 -12.56 30.32
CA ASN A 482 -5.27 -13.59 29.44
C ASN A 482 -3.86 -13.24 28.92
N TYR A 483 -3.49 -11.96 28.84
CA TYR A 483 -2.28 -11.50 28.15
C TYR A 483 -1.42 -10.51 28.96
N GLN A 484 -1.35 -10.70 30.28
CA GLN A 484 -0.38 -10.04 31.18
C GLN A 484 -0.44 -8.50 31.16
N SER A 485 -1.60 -7.94 31.49
CA SER A 485 -1.85 -6.50 31.63
C SER A 485 -1.64 -5.65 30.36
N ALA A 486 -1.68 -6.26 29.18
CA ALA A 486 -1.67 -5.51 27.92
C ALA A 486 -2.93 -4.65 27.77
N LYS A 487 -2.75 -3.39 27.39
CA LYS A 487 -3.85 -2.45 27.11
C LYS A 487 -4.23 -2.45 25.63
N ILE A 488 -5.47 -2.10 25.31
CA ILE A 488 -5.91 -1.80 23.94
C ILE A 488 -5.48 -0.37 23.57
N VAL A 489 -5.03 -0.15 22.35
CA VAL A 489 -4.83 1.19 21.76
C VAL A 489 -5.53 1.31 20.41
N GLU A 490 -6.12 2.47 20.13
CA GLU A 490 -6.89 2.70 18.90
C GLU A 490 -6.03 3.04 17.67
N LYS A 491 -4.85 3.63 17.88
CA LYS A 491 -4.01 4.18 16.82
C LYS A 491 -2.62 3.57 16.86
N TYR A 492 -2.19 3.05 15.73
CA TYR A 492 -0.83 2.57 15.54
C TYR A 492 0.13 3.74 15.30
N GLN A 493 0.85 4.14 16.36
CA GLN A 493 1.86 5.21 16.31
C GLN A 493 3.25 4.60 16.08
N ASN A 494 3.67 4.37 14.83
CA ASN A 494 5.01 3.81 14.58
C ASN A 494 5.56 4.02 13.15
N GLU A 495 5.45 5.22 12.58
CA GLU A 495 6.47 5.66 11.61
C GLU A 495 7.68 6.15 12.42
N VAL A 496 8.60 5.24 12.75
CA VAL A 496 9.80 5.57 13.51
C VAL A 496 10.87 6.14 12.57
N ALA A 497 11.53 7.23 12.97
CA ALA A 497 12.67 7.80 12.27
C ALA A 497 13.78 6.75 12.08
N THR A 498 14.37 6.68 10.89
CA THR A 498 15.34 5.63 10.55
C THR A 498 16.72 5.96 11.11
N THR A 499 17.31 5.06 11.91
CA THR A 499 18.72 5.16 12.34
C THR A 499 19.69 4.55 11.32
N LYS A 500 19.18 3.85 10.30
CA LYS A 500 20.01 3.27 9.23
C LYS A 500 20.45 4.33 8.23
N TRP A 501 21.71 4.26 7.83
CA TRP A 501 22.29 5.17 6.84
C TRP A 501 22.04 4.68 5.41
N SER A 502 22.02 3.37 5.21
CA SER A 502 21.84 2.73 3.92
C SER A 502 20.51 2.00 3.80
N LYS A 503 19.88 2.13 2.63
CA LYS A 503 18.85 1.23 2.16
C LYS A 503 19.54 0.03 1.54
N SER A 504 19.13 -1.16 1.94
CA SER A 504 19.56 -2.40 1.28
C SER A 504 19.20 -2.36 -0.20
N LYS A 505 20.12 -2.77 -1.07
CA LYS A 505 19.82 -3.02 -2.48
C LYS A 505 18.62 -3.98 -2.58
N LYS A 506 17.68 -3.71 -3.48
CA LYS A 506 16.50 -4.54 -3.74
C LYS A 506 16.42 -4.89 -5.21
N ASP A 507 16.03 -6.12 -5.52
CA ASP A 507 15.79 -6.55 -6.88
C ASP A 507 14.37 -6.13 -7.31
N LYS A 508 14.26 -5.39 -8.42
CA LYS A 508 12.96 -4.89 -8.90
C LYS A 508 12.22 -5.97 -9.68
N VAL A 509 10.98 -6.22 -9.28
CA VAL A 509 10.01 -7.04 -10.01
C VAL A 509 8.82 -6.14 -10.36
N ALA A 510 8.41 -6.14 -11.62
CA ALA A 510 7.23 -5.39 -12.03
C ALA A 510 5.96 -6.06 -11.51
N LEU A 511 5.01 -5.26 -11.05
CA LEU A 511 3.68 -5.69 -10.66
C LEU A 511 2.65 -4.99 -11.55
N ILE A 512 1.84 -5.76 -12.26
CA ILE A 512 0.82 -5.24 -13.18
C ILE A 512 -0.54 -5.75 -12.69
N TYR A 513 -1.44 -4.85 -12.32
CA TYR A 513 -2.79 -5.20 -11.89
C TYR A 513 -3.74 -5.20 -13.09
N ALA A 514 -4.20 -6.39 -13.47
CA ALA A 514 -5.24 -6.62 -14.46
C ALA A 514 -6.56 -6.89 -13.73
N VAL A 515 -7.26 -5.82 -13.33
CA VAL A 515 -8.46 -5.88 -12.46
C VAL A 515 -9.68 -5.31 -13.20
N GLY A 516 -10.78 -6.06 -13.20
CA GLY A 516 -12.07 -5.66 -13.81
C GLY A 516 -12.35 -6.32 -15.17
N SER A 517 -13.32 -5.77 -15.90
CA SER A 517 -13.70 -6.28 -17.24
C SER A 517 -12.68 -5.89 -18.31
N ILE A 518 -12.45 -6.79 -19.27
CA ILE A 518 -11.50 -6.60 -20.38
C ILE A 518 -12.19 -5.96 -21.58
N HIS A 519 -11.65 -4.85 -22.08
CA HIS A 519 -12.16 -4.17 -23.26
C HIS A 519 -11.05 -3.61 -24.16
N SER A 520 -11.40 -3.30 -25.39
CA SER A 520 -10.49 -2.65 -26.34
C SER A 520 -10.27 -1.19 -25.95
N GLY A 521 -9.08 -0.64 -26.26
CA GLY A 521 -8.73 0.75 -25.96
C GLY A 521 -8.01 0.93 -24.62
N GLU A 522 -8.13 2.11 -24.03
CA GLU A 522 -7.54 2.43 -22.73
C GLU A 522 -8.39 1.90 -21.57
N GLY A 523 -7.75 1.56 -20.45
CA GLY A 523 -8.41 1.07 -19.23
C GLY A 523 -8.05 1.91 -18.00
N THR A 524 -8.82 1.76 -16.92
CA THR A 524 -8.56 2.44 -15.65
C THR A 524 -7.98 1.46 -14.62
N PRO A 525 -6.71 1.60 -14.19
CA PRO A 525 -6.10 0.71 -13.20
C PRO A 525 -6.95 0.55 -11.95
N GLY A 526 -7.22 -0.70 -11.54
CA GLY A 526 -8.10 -1.04 -10.42
C GLY A 526 -9.61 -1.04 -10.73
N LYS A 527 -10.03 -0.77 -11.97
CA LYS A 527 -11.44 -0.74 -12.38
C LYS A 527 -11.74 -1.46 -13.70
N SER A 528 -10.90 -1.30 -14.71
CA SER A 528 -11.07 -1.97 -16.00
C SER A 528 -9.74 -2.24 -16.70
N ILE A 529 -9.73 -3.27 -17.55
CA ILE A 529 -8.55 -3.75 -18.26
C ILE A 529 -8.69 -3.33 -19.73
N GLY A 530 -7.97 -2.28 -20.12
CA GLY A 530 -7.90 -1.82 -21.50
C GLY A 530 -6.73 -2.46 -22.24
N SER A 531 -6.96 -2.92 -23.47
CA SER A 531 -5.94 -3.54 -24.32
C SER A 531 -4.69 -2.66 -24.50
N VAL A 532 -4.86 -1.35 -24.70
CA VAL A 532 -3.77 -0.40 -24.94
C VAL A 532 -2.95 -0.19 -23.67
N THR A 533 -3.61 0.18 -22.58
CA THR A 533 -2.97 0.48 -21.29
C THR A 533 -2.22 -0.74 -20.73
N THR A 534 -2.86 -1.92 -20.74
CA THR A 534 -2.30 -3.12 -20.13
C THR A 534 -1.16 -3.70 -20.98
N ALA A 535 -1.31 -3.77 -22.30
CA ALA A 535 -0.23 -4.22 -23.19
C ALA A 535 1.00 -3.29 -23.07
N LYS A 536 0.78 -1.97 -23.00
CA LYS A 536 1.85 -1.00 -22.81
C LYS A 536 2.55 -1.13 -21.45
N ALA A 537 1.80 -1.39 -20.37
CA ALA A 537 2.38 -1.66 -19.05
C ALA A 537 3.32 -2.88 -19.08
N ILE A 538 2.88 -3.97 -19.71
CA ILE A 538 3.67 -5.20 -19.89
C ILE A 538 4.91 -4.93 -20.73
N LYS A 539 4.77 -4.22 -21.85
CA LYS A 539 5.87 -3.80 -22.72
C LYS A 539 6.91 -2.96 -21.98
N GLN A 540 6.50 -1.97 -21.19
CA GLN A 540 7.39 -1.14 -20.38
C GLN A 540 8.16 -1.97 -19.35
N ALA A 541 7.46 -2.85 -18.63
CA ALA A 541 8.08 -3.77 -17.67
C ALA A 541 9.08 -4.74 -18.34
N ARG A 542 8.80 -5.19 -19.57
CA ARG A 542 9.71 -6.01 -20.39
C ARG A 542 10.95 -5.22 -20.84
N GLU A 543 10.79 -3.95 -21.23
CA GLU A 543 11.85 -3.14 -21.83
C GLU A 543 12.76 -2.41 -20.79
N ASP A 544 12.29 -2.17 -19.56
CA ASP A 544 13.11 -1.61 -18.46
C ASP A 544 14.20 -2.60 -17.98
N LYS A 545 15.48 -2.29 -18.22
CA LYS A 545 16.64 -3.13 -17.82
C LYS A 545 16.82 -3.28 -16.29
N SER A 546 16.20 -2.42 -15.49
CA SER A 546 16.24 -2.49 -14.02
C SER A 546 15.28 -3.54 -13.45
N VAL A 547 14.18 -3.86 -14.16
CA VAL A 547 13.22 -4.93 -13.80
C VAL A 547 13.78 -6.30 -14.17
N LYS A 548 13.76 -7.24 -13.22
CA LYS A 548 14.30 -8.61 -13.36
C LYS A 548 13.26 -9.69 -13.67
N GLY A 549 11.99 -9.40 -13.40
CA GLY A 549 10.87 -10.31 -13.64
C GLY A 549 9.54 -9.57 -13.51
N ILE A 550 8.45 -10.19 -13.93
CA ILE A 550 7.13 -9.55 -14.05
C ILE A 550 6.07 -10.43 -13.38
N ILE A 551 5.29 -9.86 -12.46
CA ILE A 551 4.11 -10.49 -11.87
C ILE A 551 2.86 -9.75 -12.37
N ILE A 552 1.91 -10.49 -12.94
CA ILE A 552 0.61 -9.97 -13.36
C ILE A 552 -0.44 -10.47 -12.37
N ARG A 553 -1.06 -9.56 -11.62
CA ARG A 553 -2.14 -9.85 -10.69
C ARG A 553 -3.48 -9.72 -11.43
N VAL A 554 -4.12 -10.85 -11.72
CA VAL A 554 -5.37 -10.92 -12.50
C VAL A 554 -6.57 -11.09 -11.57
N ASP A 555 -7.52 -10.16 -11.63
CA ASP A 555 -8.84 -10.29 -10.99
C ASP A 555 -9.93 -9.86 -11.99
N SER A 556 -10.31 -10.79 -12.88
CA SER A 556 -11.17 -10.55 -14.04
C SER A 556 -12.00 -11.78 -14.42
N GLY A 557 -13.29 -11.55 -14.70
CA GLY A 557 -14.17 -12.50 -15.40
C GLY A 557 -14.01 -12.52 -16.93
N GLY A 558 -13.06 -11.75 -17.47
CA GLY A 558 -12.80 -11.62 -18.90
C GLY A 558 -13.51 -10.45 -19.57
N GLY A 559 -13.83 -10.59 -20.85
CA GLY A 559 -14.43 -9.55 -21.68
C GLY A 559 -14.08 -9.74 -23.16
N SER A 560 -13.72 -8.65 -23.85
CA SER A 560 -13.36 -8.64 -25.28
C SER A 560 -12.25 -9.65 -25.63
N ALA A 561 -12.56 -10.57 -26.55
CA ALA A 561 -11.60 -11.56 -27.03
C ALA A 561 -10.40 -10.92 -27.74
N LEU A 562 -10.65 -9.91 -28.59
CA LEU A 562 -9.58 -9.17 -29.28
C LEU A 562 -8.66 -8.44 -28.30
N ALA A 563 -9.22 -7.80 -27.27
CA ALA A 563 -8.43 -7.13 -26.24
C ALA A 563 -7.59 -8.12 -25.43
N SER A 564 -8.16 -9.28 -25.12
CA SER A 564 -7.45 -10.39 -24.44
C SER A 564 -6.31 -10.94 -25.30
N ASP A 565 -6.48 -11.01 -26.63
CA ASP A 565 -5.45 -11.44 -27.57
C ASP A 565 -4.27 -10.46 -27.65
N VAL A 566 -4.55 -9.16 -27.72
CA VAL A 566 -3.53 -8.10 -27.70
C VAL A 566 -2.71 -8.13 -26.41
N ILE A 567 -3.35 -8.30 -25.25
CA ILE A 567 -2.66 -8.39 -23.96
C ILE A 567 -1.86 -9.70 -23.85
N GLY A 568 -2.49 -10.84 -24.20
CA GLY A 568 -1.84 -12.15 -24.16
C GLY A 568 -0.59 -12.22 -25.06
N ARG A 569 -0.57 -11.49 -26.17
CA ARG A 569 0.62 -11.36 -27.02
C ARG A 569 1.78 -10.64 -26.33
N GLU A 570 1.56 -9.58 -25.56
CA GLU A 570 2.66 -8.96 -24.79
C GLU A 570 3.13 -9.84 -23.62
N VAL A 571 2.25 -10.66 -23.03
CA VAL A 571 2.65 -11.69 -22.04
C VAL A 571 3.57 -12.74 -22.69
N GLU A 572 3.21 -13.23 -23.88
CA GLU A 572 4.07 -14.15 -24.66
C GLU A 572 5.41 -13.51 -25.05
N LEU A 573 5.42 -12.22 -25.41
CA LEU A 573 6.63 -11.47 -25.72
C LEU A 573 7.53 -11.26 -24.51
N CYS A 574 7.04 -11.36 -23.27
CA CYS A 574 7.90 -11.38 -22.08
C CYS A 574 8.84 -12.60 -22.08
N LYS A 575 8.42 -13.72 -22.67
CA LYS A 575 9.19 -14.96 -22.75
C LYS A 575 10.02 -15.08 -24.03
N THR A 576 9.43 -14.65 -25.15
CA THR A 576 9.97 -14.89 -26.51
C THR A 576 10.61 -13.66 -27.16
N GLY A 577 10.37 -12.47 -26.60
CA GLY A 577 10.81 -11.20 -27.16
C GLY A 577 12.24 -10.81 -26.79
N LYS A 578 12.67 -9.64 -27.29
CA LYS A 578 13.92 -9.00 -26.87
C LYS A 578 13.81 -8.57 -25.41
N ASN A 579 14.86 -8.83 -24.63
CA ASN A 579 14.89 -8.71 -23.17
C ASN A 579 13.87 -9.64 -22.49
N ALA A 580 13.92 -10.93 -22.81
CA ALA A 580 13.06 -11.92 -22.16
C ALA A 580 13.25 -11.94 -20.64
N LYS A 581 12.16 -12.12 -19.89
CA LYS A 581 12.08 -12.13 -18.43
C LYS A 581 11.02 -13.12 -17.97
N PRO A 582 11.21 -13.79 -16.82
CA PRO A 582 10.18 -14.64 -16.25
C PRO A 582 8.92 -13.83 -15.96
N VAL A 583 7.77 -14.36 -16.40
CA VAL A 583 6.44 -13.78 -16.23
C VAL A 583 5.58 -14.75 -15.41
N ILE A 584 5.13 -14.31 -14.24
CA ILE A 584 4.23 -15.08 -13.36
C ILE A 584 2.87 -14.41 -13.32
N VAL A 585 1.80 -15.19 -13.45
CA VAL A 585 0.44 -14.72 -13.20
C VAL A 585 0.00 -15.18 -11.82
N SER A 586 -0.38 -14.23 -10.98
CA SER A 586 -1.07 -14.48 -9.71
C SER A 586 -2.55 -14.18 -9.93
N MET A 587 -3.40 -15.19 -9.83
CA MET A 587 -4.84 -15.05 -9.92
C MET A 587 -5.41 -14.66 -8.56
N GLY A 588 -6.21 -13.59 -8.52
CA GLY A 588 -6.96 -13.16 -7.35
C GLY A 588 -8.26 -13.96 -7.20
N GLY A 589 -9.36 -13.29 -6.89
CA GLY A 589 -10.64 -13.97 -6.70
C GLY A 589 -11.22 -14.58 -7.99
N VAL A 590 -11.06 -13.94 -9.14
CA VAL A 590 -11.53 -14.45 -10.44
C VAL A 590 -10.45 -14.27 -11.51
N ALA A 591 -10.18 -15.28 -12.33
CA ALA A 591 -9.32 -15.17 -13.51
C ALA A 591 -9.83 -16.12 -14.60
N ALA A 592 -11.01 -15.80 -15.14
CA ALA A 592 -11.77 -16.67 -16.04
C ALA A 592 -11.99 -16.02 -17.42
N SER A 593 -12.32 -16.82 -18.43
CA SER A 593 -12.59 -16.36 -19.80
C SER A 593 -11.38 -15.56 -20.34
N GLY A 594 -11.56 -14.33 -20.82
CA GLY A 594 -10.44 -13.44 -21.17
C GLY A 594 -9.38 -13.25 -20.07
N GLY A 595 -9.76 -13.35 -18.79
CA GLY A 595 -8.81 -13.32 -17.65
C GLY A 595 -7.88 -14.54 -17.61
N TYR A 596 -8.38 -15.71 -18.04
CA TYR A 596 -7.54 -16.90 -18.25
C TYR A 596 -6.74 -16.80 -19.56
N TYR A 597 -7.32 -16.21 -20.61
CA TYR A 597 -6.64 -15.99 -21.90
C TYR A 597 -5.34 -15.21 -21.74
N ILE A 598 -5.36 -14.09 -21.02
CA ILE A 598 -4.15 -13.29 -20.76
C ILE A 598 -3.14 -14.01 -19.84
N ALA A 599 -3.59 -15.01 -19.09
CA ALA A 599 -2.75 -15.79 -18.19
C ALA A 599 -2.05 -16.97 -18.88
N ALA A 600 -2.72 -17.60 -19.84
CA ALA A 600 -2.38 -18.92 -20.39
C ALA A 600 -0.93 -19.06 -20.90
N LYS A 601 -0.33 -17.99 -21.42
CA LYS A 601 1.04 -17.97 -21.98
C LYS A 601 2.15 -17.69 -20.97
N ALA A 602 1.84 -17.44 -19.69
CA ALA A 602 2.83 -17.15 -18.65
C ALA A 602 3.83 -18.30 -18.44
N ASP A 603 4.94 -18.05 -17.74
CA ASP A 603 5.87 -19.11 -17.31
C ASP A 603 5.32 -19.90 -16.12
N LYS A 604 4.56 -19.22 -15.26
CA LYS A 604 3.87 -19.85 -14.13
C LYS A 604 2.55 -19.15 -13.84
N ILE A 605 1.51 -19.93 -13.61
CA ILE A 605 0.18 -19.51 -13.16
C ILE A 605 -0.03 -20.01 -11.73
N ILE A 606 -0.32 -19.10 -10.82
CA ILE A 606 -0.57 -19.39 -9.41
C ILE A 606 -1.99 -18.90 -9.08
N ALA A 607 -2.79 -19.75 -8.45
CA ALA A 607 -4.16 -19.43 -8.04
C ALA A 607 -4.44 -19.94 -6.63
N HIS A 608 -5.36 -19.31 -5.89
CA HIS A 608 -5.82 -19.87 -4.63
C HIS A 608 -6.74 -21.08 -4.92
N PRO A 609 -6.81 -22.13 -4.06
CA PRO A 609 -7.83 -23.17 -4.15
C PRO A 609 -9.24 -22.66 -4.50
N SER A 610 -9.65 -21.57 -3.84
CA SER A 610 -10.95 -20.90 -4.02
C SER A 610 -11.01 -19.81 -5.11
N THR A 611 -9.98 -19.66 -5.96
CA THR A 611 -10.02 -18.75 -7.13
C THR A 611 -10.99 -19.30 -8.17
N ILE A 612 -11.80 -18.46 -8.80
CA ILE A 612 -12.69 -18.86 -9.89
C ILE A 612 -11.98 -18.63 -11.24
N THR A 613 -11.66 -19.69 -11.98
CA THR A 613 -10.88 -19.63 -13.23
C THR A 613 -11.45 -20.53 -14.33
N GLY A 614 -10.68 -20.79 -15.39
CA GLY A 614 -11.15 -21.48 -16.58
C GLY A 614 -12.10 -20.61 -17.39
N SER A 615 -13.33 -21.08 -17.60
CA SER A 615 -14.30 -20.54 -18.55
C SER A 615 -13.74 -20.36 -19.97
N ILE A 616 -12.91 -21.32 -20.39
CA ILE A 616 -12.28 -21.36 -21.71
C ILE A 616 -13.38 -21.64 -22.74
N GLY A 617 -13.93 -20.58 -23.31
CA GLY A 617 -15.13 -20.61 -24.14
C GLY A 617 -15.53 -19.21 -24.55
N VAL A 618 -16.20 -19.10 -25.69
CA VAL A 618 -16.60 -17.84 -26.33
C VAL A 618 -18.14 -17.74 -26.35
N ILE A 619 -18.65 -16.53 -26.23
CA ILE A 619 -20.07 -16.18 -26.25
C ILE A 619 -20.27 -14.84 -26.97
N GLY A 620 -21.36 -14.72 -27.73
CA GLY A 620 -21.84 -13.46 -28.32
C GLY A 620 -23.34 -13.34 -28.08
N ILE A 621 -23.77 -12.21 -27.51
CA ILE A 621 -25.17 -11.97 -27.12
C ILE A 621 -25.69 -10.77 -27.91
N PHE A 622 -26.79 -10.96 -28.62
CA PHE A 622 -27.42 -9.93 -29.45
C PHE A 622 -28.92 -9.80 -29.11
N PRO A 623 -29.37 -8.68 -28.51
CA PRO A 623 -30.78 -8.41 -28.36
C PRO A 623 -31.39 -7.94 -29.68
N ILE A 624 -32.53 -8.49 -30.05
CA ILE A 624 -33.33 -8.12 -31.22
C ILE A 624 -34.68 -7.60 -30.73
N PHE A 625 -35.07 -6.44 -31.23
CA PHE A 625 -36.25 -5.68 -30.82
C PHE A 625 -37.33 -5.64 -31.90
N GLU A 626 -37.29 -6.51 -32.91
CA GLU A 626 -38.26 -6.55 -34.02
C GLU A 626 -39.70 -6.64 -33.50
N ARG A 627 -40.02 -7.67 -32.71
CA ARG A 627 -41.36 -7.86 -32.11
C ARG A 627 -41.74 -6.72 -31.14
N LEU A 628 -40.77 -6.11 -30.47
CA LEU A 628 -41.01 -4.94 -29.61
C LEU A 628 -41.40 -3.73 -30.47
N TYR A 629 -40.66 -3.43 -31.54
CA TYR A 629 -40.96 -2.34 -32.46
C TYR A 629 -42.31 -2.51 -33.14
N GLU A 630 -42.70 -3.73 -33.53
CA GLU A 630 -44.06 -4.05 -33.99
C GLU A 630 -45.12 -3.69 -32.94
N LYS A 631 -44.94 -4.14 -31.68
CA LYS A 631 -45.84 -3.86 -30.54
C LYS A 631 -45.99 -2.37 -30.24
N ILE A 632 -44.95 -1.57 -30.39
CA ILE A 632 -44.97 -0.12 -30.15
C ILE A 632 -45.10 0.73 -31.43
N HIS A 633 -45.42 0.10 -32.57
CA HIS A 633 -45.66 0.72 -33.87
C HIS A 633 -44.49 1.56 -34.43
N VAL A 634 -43.25 1.19 -34.10
CA VAL A 634 -42.03 1.78 -34.67
C VAL A 634 -41.67 1.04 -35.97
N ASN A 635 -41.57 1.78 -37.07
CA ASN A 635 -41.36 1.21 -38.40
C ASN A 635 -39.94 1.51 -38.91
N TRP A 636 -39.18 0.48 -39.28
CA TRP A 636 -37.83 0.60 -39.82
C TRP A 636 -37.80 0.31 -41.32
N ASN A 637 -37.23 1.23 -42.11
CA ASN A 637 -37.03 1.06 -43.56
C ASN A 637 -35.52 1.03 -43.85
N THR A 638 -35.01 -0.12 -44.34
CA THR A 638 -33.58 -0.34 -44.55
C THR A 638 -33.21 -0.32 -46.03
N VAL A 639 -32.39 0.67 -46.44
CA VAL A 639 -31.75 0.68 -47.77
C VAL A 639 -30.32 0.18 -47.62
N LYS A 640 -30.00 -1.01 -48.14
CA LYS A 640 -28.68 -1.61 -48.02
C LYS A 640 -27.95 -1.79 -49.36
N LYS A 641 -26.63 -1.58 -49.32
CA LYS A 641 -25.71 -1.87 -50.42
C LYS A 641 -24.70 -2.92 -49.95
N GLY A 642 -24.89 -4.15 -50.42
CA GLY A 642 -24.23 -5.36 -49.88
C GLY A 642 -25.23 -6.23 -49.12
N LYS A 643 -25.14 -7.56 -49.31
CA LYS A 643 -26.14 -8.54 -48.85
C LYS A 643 -26.40 -8.49 -47.33
N HIS A 644 -25.32 -8.37 -46.55
CA HIS A 644 -25.30 -8.43 -45.08
C HIS A 644 -24.95 -7.08 -44.42
N ALA A 645 -25.16 -5.95 -45.11
CA ALA A 645 -24.75 -4.64 -44.59
C ALA A 645 -25.56 -4.17 -43.35
N ASP A 646 -26.64 -4.88 -43.02
CA ASP A 646 -27.52 -4.72 -41.86
C ASP A 646 -27.45 -5.93 -40.90
N LEU A 647 -26.41 -6.77 -41.00
CA LEU A 647 -26.11 -7.82 -40.02
C LEU A 647 -25.82 -7.20 -38.65
N TYR A 648 -26.33 -7.83 -37.59
CA TYR A 648 -26.34 -7.32 -36.20
C TYR A 648 -27.16 -6.03 -36.00
N SER A 649 -28.02 -5.66 -36.96
CA SER A 649 -29.08 -4.69 -36.67
C SER A 649 -30.05 -5.23 -35.63
N THR A 650 -30.52 -4.37 -34.73
CA THR A 650 -31.42 -4.77 -33.63
C THR A 650 -32.89 -4.73 -34.03
N HIS A 651 -33.23 -4.29 -35.25
CA HIS A 651 -34.62 -4.08 -35.69
C HIS A 651 -35.17 -5.17 -36.62
N ARG A 652 -34.38 -6.22 -36.90
CA ARG A 652 -34.82 -7.44 -37.58
C ARG A 652 -34.10 -8.66 -37.02
N PHE A 653 -34.71 -9.83 -37.14
CA PHE A 653 -34.02 -11.09 -36.88
C PHE A 653 -32.94 -11.34 -37.96
N PRO A 654 -31.77 -11.89 -37.61
CA PRO A 654 -30.77 -12.34 -38.57
C PRO A 654 -31.25 -13.58 -39.31
N THR A 655 -30.95 -13.66 -40.62
CA THR A 655 -31.24 -14.85 -41.43
C THR A 655 -30.45 -16.07 -40.94
N GLU A 656 -30.87 -17.29 -41.30
CA GLU A 656 -30.14 -18.52 -40.94
C GLU A 656 -28.67 -18.50 -41.40
N GLU A 657 -28.40 -17.93 -42.57
CA GLU A 657 -27.05 -17.71 -43.10
C GLU A 657 -26.23 -16.76 -42.22
N GLU A 658 -26.84 -15.68 -41.75
CA GLU A 658 -26.23 -14.69 -40.86
C GLU A 658 -25.98 -15.24 -39.44
N GLN A 659 -26.90 -16.05 -38.92
CA GLN A 659 -26.71 -16.79 -37.67
C GLN A 659 -25.55 -17.78 -37.79
N LYS A 660 -25.46 -18.50 -38.92
CA LYS A 660 -24.35 -19.40 -39.21
C LYS A 660 -23.01 -18.66 -39.29
N MET A 661 -22.95 -17.51 -39.95
CA MET A 661 -21.74 -16.65 -39.95
C MET A 661 -21.32 -16.25 -38.53
N GLY A 662 -22.29 -15.89 -37.67
CA GLY A 662 -22.05 -15.61 -36.26
C GLY A 662 -21.47 -16.82 -35.51
N GLN A 663 -22.06 -18.00 -35.68
CA GLN A 663 -21.60 -19.22 -35.00
C GLN A 663 -20.23 -19.70 -35.52
N GLU A 664 -19.94 -19.55 -36.81
CA GLU A 664 -18.61 -19.81 -37.39
C GLU A 664 -17.54 -18.88 -36.80
N SER A 665 -17.88 -17.61 -36.54
CA SER A 665 -17.01 -16.66 -35.82
C SER A 665 -16.75 -17.10 -34.37
N ILE A 666 -17.79 -17.49 -33.63
CA ILE A 666 -17.66 -18.03 -32.26
C ILE A 666 -16.76 -19.27 -32.25
N LYS A 667 -16.94 -20.19 -33.21
CA LYS A 667 -16.08 -21.37 -33.38
C LYS A 667 -14.63 -20.98 -33.66
N HIS A 668 -14.37 -20.03 -34.55
CA HIS A 668 -13.02 -19.56 -34.87
C HIS A 668 -12.29 -19.00 -33.64
N PHE A 669 -12.95 -18.14 -32.86
CA PHE A 669 -12.36 -17.62 -31.62
C PHE A 669 -12.16 -18.72 -30.56
N TYR A 670 -13.04 -19.72 -30.50
CA TYR A 670 -12.88 -20.86 -29.60
C TYR A 670 -11.68 -21.74 -29.98
N ASP A 671 -11.53 -22.07 -31.27
CA ASP A 671 -10.39 -22.83 -31.81
C ASP A 671 -9.04 -22.10 -31.58
N ARG A 672 -9.05 -20.76 -31.64
CA ARG A 672 -7.91 -19.91 -31.26
C ARG A 672 -7.63 -19.98 -29.76
N PHE A 673 -8.65 -19.83 -28.91
CA PHE A 673 -8.49 -19.84 -27.46
C PHE A 673 -7.95 -21.20 -26.98
N ILE A 674 -8.50 -22.32 -27.48
CA ILE A 674 -7.92 -23.66 -27.23
C ILE A 674 -6.45 -23.70 -27.64
N GLY A 675 -6.08 -23.15 -28.80
CA GLY A 675 -4.69 -23.10 -29.25
C GLY A 675 -3.76 -22.36 -28.29
N ILE A 676 -4.17 -21.17 -27.83
CA ILE A 676 -3.40 -20.37 -26.86
C ILE A 676 -3.19 -21.12 -25.54
N VAL A 677 -4.21 -21.84 -25.06
CA VAL A 677 -4.11 -22.65 -23.83
C VAL A 677 -3.24 -23.88 -24.05
N ALA A 678 -3.45 -24.63 -25.13
CA ALA A 678 -2.66 -25.81 -25.49
C ALA A 678 -1.16 -25.50 -25.55
N GLU A 679 -0.79 -24.46 -26.31
CA GLU A 679 0.60 -24.01 -26.46
C GLU A 679 1.18 -23.35 -25.20
N GLY A 680 0.34 -22.81 -24.31
CA GLY A 680 0.76 -22.13 -23.09
C GLY A 680 0.90 -23.06 -21.87
N ARG A 681 0.18 -24.19 -21.88
CA ARG A 681 0.07 -25.16 -20.78
C ARG A 681 0.70 -26.53 -21.10
N ASP A 682 1.30 -26.68 -22.28
CA ASP A 682 1.84 -27.94 -22.82
C ASP A 682 0.80 -29.08 -22.82
N LEU A 683 -0.39 -28.76 -23.32
CA LEU A 683 -1.52 -29.68 -23.44
C LEU A 683 -1.92 -29.86 -24.91
N SER A 684 -2.50 -31.00 -25.26
CA SER A 684 -3.09 -31.16 -26.59
C SER A 684 -4.37 -30.30 -26.70
N LYS A 685 -4.69 -29.84 -27.92
CA LYS A 685 -5.96 -29.13 -28.17
C LYS A 685 -7.19 -29.97 -27.81
N GLU A 686 -7.09 -31.30 -27.91
CA GLU A 686 -8.18 -32.22 -27.57
C GLU A 686 -8.39 -32.30 -26.05
N ASP A 687 -7.30 -32.35 -25.28
CA ASP A 687 -7.39 -32.42 -23.82
C ASP A 687 -7.84 -31.09 -23.22
N VAL A 688 -7.35 -29.97 -23.76
CA VAL A 688 -7.89 -28.64 -23.45
C VAL A 688 -9.38 -28.58 -23.78
N HIS A 689 -9.82 -29.11 -24.94
CA HIS A 689 -11.24 -29.12 -25.30
C HIS A 689 -12.10 -29.86 -24.26
N LYS A 690 -11.67 -31.04 -23.78
CA LYS A 690 -12.38 -31.85 -22.76
C LYS A 690 -12.60 -31.08 -21.44
N ILE A 691 -11.67 -30.20 -21.07
CA ILE A 691 -11.72 -29.42 -19.81
C ILE A 691 -12.17 -27.96 -20.02
N ALA A 692 -12.54 -27.59 -21.24
CA ALA A 692 -12.91 -26.23 -21.64
C ALA A 692 -14.43 -26.07 -21.78
N GLN A 693 -14.94 -25.95 -23.02
CA GLN A 693 -16.37 -25.79 -23.35
C GLN A 693 -17.08 -24.61 -22.62
N GLY A 694 -16.34 -23.65 -22.09
CA GLY A 694 -16.84 -22.54 -21.29
C GLY A 694 -16.98 -22.81 -19.79
N ARG A 695 -16.71 -24.05 -19.34
CA ARG A 695 -16.84 -24.49 -17.95
C ARG A 695 -15.93 -23.71 -17.01
N VAL A 696 -16.49 -23.31 -15.87
CA VAL A 696 -15.79 -22.61 -14.79
C VAL A 696 -15.20 -23.64 -13.83
N TRP A 697 -14.01 -23.35 -13.30
CA TRP A 697 -13.31 -24.22 -12.34
C TRP A 697 -12.85 -23.42 -11.12
N THR A 698 -12.78 -24.06 -9.96
CA THR A 698 -11.99 -23.56 -8.83
C THR A 698 -10.50 -23.66 -9.14
N GLY A 699 -9.65 -22.92 -8.42
CA GLY A 699 -8.20 -23.03 -8.56
C GLY A 699 -7.69 -24.42 -8.16
N LYS A 700 -8.30 -25.02 -7.11
CA LYS A 700 -8.11 -26.42 -6.68
C LYS A 700 -8.31 -27.38 -7.87
N LYS A 701 -9.44 -27.24 -8.58
CA LYS A 701 -9.73 -28.09 -9.75
C LYS A 701 -8.87 -27.75 -10.96
N ALA A 702 -8.62 -26.47 -11.23
CA ALA A 702 -7.78 -26.03 -12.35
C ALA A 702 -6.32 -26.52 -12.24
N PHE A 703 -5.79 -26.60 -11.02
CA PHE A 703 -4.48 -27.21 -10.74
C PHE A 703 -4.47 -28.71 -11.07
N GLN A 704 -5.48 -29.48 -10.64
CA GLN A 704 -5.63 -30.90 -10.98
C GLN A 704 -5.72 -31.15 -12.50
N LEU A 705 -6.23 -30.17 -13.25
CA LEU A 705 -6.42 -30.23 -14.71
C LEU A 705 -5.24 -29.62 -15.51
N GLY A 706 -4.14 -29.23 -14.86
CA GLY A 706 -2.96 -28.62 -15.52
C GLY A 706 -3.13 -27.17 -15.99
N LEU A 707 -4.30 -26.56 -15.75
CA LEU A 707 -4.59 -25.17 -16.11
C LEU A 707 -3.86 -24.15 -15.21
N VAL A 708 -3.39 -24.57 -14.03
CA VAL A 708 -2.65 -23.78 -13.03
C VAL A 708 -1.42 -24.58 -12.57
N ASP A 709 -0.29 -23.93 -12.30
CA ASP A 709 0.98 -24.59 -11.94
C ASP A 709 1.20 -24.77 -10.43
N ALA A 710 0.58 -23.94 -9.59
CA ALA A 710 0.65 -24.08 -8.14
C ALA A 710 -0.53 -23.40 -7.43
N LEU A 711 -0.84 -23.91 -6.24
CA LEU A 711 -1.86 -23.35 -5.34
C LEU A 711 -1.20 -22.37 -4.37
N GLY A 712 -1.68 -21.13 -4.32
CA GLY A 712 -1.16 -20.07 -3.45
C GLY A 712 -1.56 -18.64 -3.88
N GLY A 713 -0.95 -17.64 -3.24
CA GLY A 713 -1.26 -16.22 -3.45
C GLY A 713 -0.10 -15.41 -4.06
N MET A 714 -0.13 -14.10 -3.81
CA MET A 714 0.91 -13.14 -4.22
C MET A 714 2.28 -13.45 -3.56
N ASP A 715 2.27 -13.98 -2.34
CA ASP A 715 3.49 -14.34 -1.60
C ASP A 715 4.24 -15.52 -2.25
N LEU A 716 3.51 -16.53 -2.71
CA LEU A 716 4.07 -17.62 -3.51
C LEU A 716 4.55 -17.11 -4.87
N ALA A 717 3.82 -16.20 -5.52
CA ALA A 717 4.27 -15.58 -6.78
C ALA A 717 5.59 -14.80 -6.61
N VAL A 718 5.77 -14.06 -5.52
CA VAL A 718 7.05 -13.40 -5.20
C VAL A 718 8.15 -14.43 -4.88
N THR A 719 7.82 -15.52 -4.20
CA THR A 719 8.77 -16.58 -3.83
C THR A 719 9.26 -17.36 -5.05
N GLU A 720 8.37 -17.71 -5.97
CA GLU A 720 8.71 -18.36 -7.23
C GLU A 720 9.45 -17.40 -8.17
N MET A 721 9.07 -16.12 -8.21
CA MET A 721 9.80 -15.10 -8.98
C MET A 721 11.26 -14.97 -8.53
N LYS A 722 11.53 -15.02 -7.22
CA LYS A 722 12.91 -15.01 -6.69
C LYS A 722 13.74 -16.18 -7.24
N LYS A 723 13.14 -17.37 -7.33
CA LYS A 723 13.80 -18.57 -7.87
C LYS A 723 14.03 -18.42 -9.37
N MET A 724 12.97 -18.09 -10.13
CA MET A 724 12.99 -18.03 -11.60
C MET A 724 13.87 -16.91 -12.17
N ALA A 725 14.03 -15.80 -11.46
CA ALA A 725 14.89 -14.68 -11.86
C ALA A 725 16.25 -14.65 -11.12
N GLU A 726 16.59 -15.69 -10.35
CA GLU A 726 17.82 -15.81 -9.56
C GLU A 726 18.11 -14.60 -8.63
N LEU A 727 17.05 -14.06 -8.01
CA LEU A 727 17.13 -12.82 -7.22
C LEU A 727 17.85 -13.06 -5.90
N LYS A 728 18.88 -12.23 -5.65
CA LYS A 728 19.77 -12.36 -4.48
C LYS A 728 19.41 -11.39 -3.36
N HIS A 729 18.59 -10.39 -3.65
CA HIS A 729 18.21 -9.35 -2.72
C HIS A 729 16.72 -9.42 -2.35
N GLU A 730 16.29 -8.58 -1.41
CA GLU A 730 14.86 -8.41 -1.13
C GLU A 730 14.14 -7.90 -2.38
N VAL A 731 12.96 -8.43 -2.68
CA VAL A 731 12.19 -8.02 -3.88
C VAL A 731 11.44 -6.72 -3.60
N LYS A 732 11.68 -5.71 -4.43
CA LYS A 732 10.84 -4.52 -4.52
C LYS A 732 9.82 -4.72 -5.65
N LEU A 733 8.55 -4.91 -5.30
CA LEU A 733 7.46 -4.83 -6.27
C LEU A 733 7.29 -3.36 -6.71
N VAL A 734 7.33 -3.12 -8.01
CA VAL A 734 7.18 -1.80 -8.64
C VAL A 734 5.97 -1.85 -9.56
N GLU A 735 4.98 -0.99 -9.34
CA GLU A 735 3.75 -1.01 -10.13
C GLU A 735 3.94 -0.34 -11.50
N PHE A 736 3.51 -1.04 -12.57
CA PHE A 736 3.48 -0.52 -13.95
C PHE A 736 2.03 -0.34 -14.40
N GLU A 737 1.73 0.85 -14.96
CA GLU A 737 0.36 1.26 -15.32
C GLU A 737 0.17 1.60 -16.81
N GLY A 738 1.23 1.59 -17.64
CA GLY A 738 1.12 1.83 -19.08
C GLY A 738 1.11 3.31 -19.49
N ASP A 739 1.79 4.16 -18.73
CA ASP A 739 1.79 5.62 -18.88
C ASP A 739 2.97 6.13 -19.72
N ASP A 740 2.79 7.18 -20.55
CA ASP A 740 3.91 7.74 -21.34
C ASP A 740 4.86 8.65 -20.53
N ASP A 741 4.39 9.20 -19.41
CA ASP A 741 5.14 10.21 -18.66
C ASP A 741 6.11 9.61 -17.63
N ASP A 742 7.21 9.04 -18.11
CA ASP A 742 8.40 8.74 -17.30
C ASP A 742 9.02 10.05 -16.72
N ASN A 743 8.70 11.19 -17.34
CA ASN A 743 9.00 12.55 -16.87
C ASN A 743 7.85 13.21 -16.07
N SER A 744 6.79 12.48 -15.69
CA SER A 744 5.81 13.03 -14.74
C SER A 744 6.50 13.24 -13.40
N PHE A 745 6.73 14.51 -13.05
CA PHE A 745 7.13 14.90 -11.71
C PHE A 745 6.08 14.35 -10.75
N LYS A 746 6.39 13.24 -10.07
CA LYS A 746 5.53 12.63 -9.05
C LYS A 746 5.58 13.47 -7.77
N ILE A 747 5.13 14.72 -7.89
CA ILE A 747 4.57 15.43 -6.76
C ILE A 747 3.29 14.66 -6.42
N GLY A 748 3.43 13.70 -5.51
CA GLY A 748 2.31 13.07 -4.80
C GLY A 748 1.67 14.13 -3.92
N MET A 749 1.04 15.12 -4.55
CA MET A 749 0.52 16.33 -3.94
C MET A 749 -0.80 15.98 -3.26
N ASN A 750 -0.69 15.25 -2.16
CA ASN A 750 -1.78 15.05 -1.24
C ASN A 750 -2.06 16.42 -0.61
N ALA A 751 -2.97 17.20 -1.21
CA ALA A 751 -3.34 18.52 -0.73
C ALA A 751 -3.81 18.50 0.74
N SER A 752 -4.22 17.33 1.26
CA SER A 752 -4.59 17.14 2.66
C SER A 752 -3.45 16.81 3.63
N SER A 753 -2.19 16.66 3.18
CA SER A 753 -1.03 16.47 4.07
C SER A 753 -0.21 17.75 4.29
N PHE A 754 -0.40 18.80 3.49
CA PHE A 754 0.18 20.13 3.73
C PHE A 754 -0.65 20.98 4.70
N ILE A 755 -1.78 20.46 5.18
CA ILE A 755 -2.76 21.19 5.96
C ILE A 755 -2.90 20.48 7.31
N PRO A 756 -2.36 21.05 8.42
CA PRO A 756 -2.58 20.54 9.76
C PRO A 756 -4.08 20.32 10.03
N GLU A 757 -4.41 19.29 10.81
CA GLU A 757 -5.77 18.74 10.86
C GLU A 757 -6.86 19.79 11.21
N GLY A 758 -6.53 20.81 12.01
CA GLY A 758 -7.43 21.94 12.31
C GLY A 758 -7.70 22.93 11.15
N LEU A 759 -6.80 23.05 10.18
CA LEU A 759 -7.00 23.89 8.97
C LEU A 759 -7.76 23.15 7.87
N LYS A 760 -7.87 21.82 7.96
CA LYS A 760 -8.59 20.98 7.00
C LYS A 760 -10.07 21.34 6.93
N THR A 761 -10.68 21.65 8.07
CA THR A 761 -12.05 22.16 8.18
C THR A 761 -12.24 23.48 7.42
N VAL A 762 -11.25 24.37 7.44
CA VAL A 762 -11.27 25.66 6.72
C VAL A 762 -11.12 25.46 5.21
N TRP A 763 -10.28 24.50 4.79
CA TRP A 763 -10.11 24.12 3.38
C TRP A 763 -11.36 23.43 2.80
N ASP A 764 -11.95 22.49 3.54
CA ASP A 764 -13.20 21.81 3.16
C ASP A 764 -14.38 22.79 3.16
N PHE A 765 -14.39 23.80 4.03
CA PHE A 765 -15.33 24.91 3.98
C PHE A 765 -15.11 25.77 2.73
N GLY A 766 -13.89 26.21 2.45
CA GLY A 766 -13.57 27.03 1.26
C GLY A 766 -13.85 26.33 -0.07
N THR A 767 -13.60 25.02 -0.17
CA THR A 767 -13.93 24.21 -1.35
C THR A 767 -15.41 23.91 -1.50
N LYS A 768 -16.17 23.81 -0.40
CA LYS A 768 -17.64 23.82 -0.43
C LYS A 768 -18.20 25.18 -0.86
N MET A 769 -17.66 26.28 -0.34
CA MET A 769 -18.07 27.65 -0.72
C MET A 769 -17.85 27.91 -2.22
N LYS A 770 -16.75 27.40 -2.81
CA LYS A 770 -16.51 27.49 -4.27
C LYS A 770 -17.54 26.77 -5.15
N LYS A 771 -18.34 25.83 -4.62
CA LYS A 771 -19.47 25.26 -5.38
C LYS A 771 -20.66 26.21 -5.51
N PHE A 772 -20.65 27.33 -4.79
CA PHE A 772 -21.74 28.30 -4.74
C PHE A 772 -21.31 29.70 -5.25
N GLU A 773 -20.16 29.80 -5.95
CA GLU A 773 -19.76 31.03 -6.65
C GLU A 773 -20.80 31.40 -7.73
N GLY A 774 -21.66 32.38 -7.41
CA GLY A 774 -22.71 32.88 -8.30
C GLY A 774 -24.15 32.65 -7.83
N GLU A 775 -24.38 31.91 -6.73
CA GLU A 775 -25.71 31.67 -6.17
C GLU A 775 -25.98 32.55 -4.94
N ASN A 776 -27.11 33.28 -4.93
CA ASN A 776 -27.56 34.05 -3.77
C ASN A 776 -28.16 33.12 -2.70
N ILE A 777 -27.33 32.57 -1.82
CA ILE A 777 -27.78 31.72 -0.72
C ILE A 777 -28.11 32.57 0.52
N LEU A 778 -29.37 32.49 0.97
CA LEU A 778 -29.78 33.05 2.26
C LEU A 778 -29.26 32.14 3.38
N MET A 779 -28.20 32.53 4.08
CA MET A 779 -27.71 31.80 5.25
C MET A 779 -28.59 32.08 6.49
N ILE A 780 -29.29 31.05 6.97
CA ILE A 780 -29.88 31.06 8.31
C ILE A 780 -28.79 30.56 9.29
N LEU A 781 -28.19 31.49 10.02
CA LEU A 781 -27.31 31.19 11.15
C LEU A 781 -28.15 30.94 12.41
N PRO A 782 -28.04 29.77 13.06
CA PRO A 782 -28.69 29.52 14.36
C PRO A 782 -27.82 30.12 15.46
N VAL A 783 -27.89 31.44 15.62
CA VAL A 783 -27.33 32.16 16.77
C VAL A 783 -28.40 33.14 17.26
N GLU A 784 -29.01 32.85 18.40
CA GLU A 784 -29.77 33.87 19.14
C GLU A 784 -28.74 34.82 19.79
N PRO A 785 -28.76 36.12 19.48
CA PRO A 785 -27.97 37.09 20.22
C PRO A 785 -28.75 37.48 21.49
N GLU A 786 -28.34 36.95 22.64
CA GLU A 786 -28.75 37.54 23.92
C GLU A 786 -28.25 38.99 23.98
N ILE A 787 -29.18 39.93 24.02
CA ILE A 787 -28.90 41.35 24.29
C ILE A 787 -29.40 41.67 25.70
N LYS A 788 -28.45 41.56 26.65
CA LYS A 788 -28.53 41.79 28.11
C LYS A 788 -28.99 40.62 28.98
#